data_AF-A0A3P9JFX1-F1
#
_entry.id   AF-A0A3P9JFX1-F1
#
_cell.length_a   1.000
_cell.length_b   1.000
_cell.length_c   1.000
_cell.angle_alpha   90.00
_cell.angle_beta   90.00
_cell.angle_gamma   90.00
#
_symmetry.space_group_name_H-M   'P 1'
#
loop_
_entity.id
_entity.type
_entity.pdbx_description
1 polymer ?
#
loop_
_entity_poly.entity_id
_entity_poly.type
_entity_poly.pdbx_seq_one_letter_code
_entity_poly.pdbx_strand_id
1 'polypeptide(L)'
;MGAPEEASLEAQQTEGAPPQPDHTTACCHGAAKMAILAYSLGKREINQHFTIKNAKLISFVLVVLLLVFHGALRHYDGGDSCEWLLSTGRYLGENVWQPYGCMMHKYKSTEAKTCLAEKRVAFVGDSRIRQLFYSFVKVIEPDRREDGNKHEDISFEEAKSSVKVDFLWYPEANNSMKERLVSWIQEGSAKPDVVILGAATWSIKLHGGSSETLQQYKVNLTAIAVHLERLAEHGEVYWILQDPVNEEALSENRKMITNQQLELYNQVAVSVLNGSKHDGRSGVKLVAASRQAALETITQSEDGLHLPESTRKVGAMLLMNSACNKLLRPIDGSCCQTLPPLNLLQKLTACFFLGSAVVFAVLHVLGKNRHRRPVPTDVESLEEKKPASAAVPLGQKAPFQALCRMGIIMGYFYLCDRADVFMKEHKFYTHSAFFIPLIYIFVLGIFYSENSKETKLLNREQTDEWKGWMQLVILIYHISGASAFIPVYMHVRVLVAAYLFQTGYGHFSFFWLKGDFGLNRVCQVLFRLNFLVLVLCVVMDRPYQFYYFVPLVTFWFVIIYGTMAVWPQILQKKANSNRMWHLAVLAKLLGLLVFICLFSFSQEFFESVFSVWPVSKLFELDGSVHEWWFRWKLDRFAVIHGMLFAFIYLLLQKCQVLSESKGEPLLPPKISNLLLSLSIFSFVTYSIWASSCKTKTECNEMHPYISVVQILAFILIRNIPGYARSVYSSFFAWFGKISLELFICQYHIWLAADTKGVLVLVPGNPSLNIIVSTFIFVCVAHEVSLITNDLAQVVIPKDGMALLRRLGFLGLLSLTALLLTRGNQLTPGA
;
A
#
# COMPACT_ATOMS: atom_id res chain seq x y z
N MET A 1 66.23 50.35 -5.76
CA MET A 1 66.50 51.79 -6.00
C MET A 1 65.57 52.20 -7.12
N GLY A 2 64.63 53.12 -7.04
CA GLY A 2 64.17 54.07 -6.02
C GLY A 2 62.93 54.76 -6.62
N ALA A 3 62.02 55.25 -5.77
CA ALA A 3 60.65 55.70 -6.05
C ALA A 3 60.46 56.77 -7.14
N PRO A 4 59.19 57.05 -7.52
CA PRO A 4 58.52 58.33 -7.12
C PRO A 4 56.99 58.11 -6.84
N GLU A 5 56.10 59.02 -6.44
CA GLU A 5 56.01 60.48 -6.22
C GLU A 5 54.75 60.82 -5.39
N GLU A 6 54.66 62.05 -4.89
CA GLU A 6 53.72 62.62 -3.90
C GLU A 6 52.36 63.18 -4.41
N ALA A 7 51.49 63.47 -3.41
CA ALA A 7 50.51 64.59 -3.26
C ALA A 7 49.18 64.57 -4.08
N SER A 8 48.00 65.08 -3.64
CA SER A 8 47.64 66.13 -2.66
C SER A 8 46.11 66.17 -2.34
N LEU A 9 45.73 66.99 -1.33
CA LEU A 9 44.47 67.77 -1.11
C LEU A 9 43.35 67.31 -0.13
N GLU A 10 43.31 68.02 1.02
CA GLU A 10 42.19 68.74 1.71
C GLU A 10 40.86 68.05 2.11
N ALA A 11 40.51 68.12 3.43
CA ALA A 11 39.56 69.12 3.99
C ALA A 11 38.91 68.69 5.35
N GLN A 12 38.99 69.62 6.31
CA GLN A 12 38.06 70.02 7.40
C GLN A 12 37.50 69.04 8.46
N GLN A 13 37.80 69.36 9.72
CA GLN A 13 37.10 69.00 10.95
C GLN A 13 35.86 69.89 11.20
N THR A 14 34.80 69.31 11.77
CA THR A 14 33.80 70.02 12.59
C THR A 14 33.36 69.13 13.76
N GLU A 15 33.37 69.69 14.97
CA GLU A 15 33.01 69.06 16.25
C GLU A 15 31.48 68.96 16.45
N GLY A 16 31.02 67.93 17.20
CA GLY A 16 29.64 67.86 17.72
C GLY A 16 29.41 66.69 18.72
N ALA A 17 29.07 67.06 19.97
CA ALA A 17 28.31 66.42 21.08
C ALA A 17 28.19 64.87 21.27
N PRO A 18 28.06 64.34 22.51
CA PRO A 18 28.11 62.90 22.80
C PRO A 18 26.77 62.18 22.51
N PRO A 19 26.75 60.90 22.09
CA PRO A 19 25.49 60.18 21.86
C PRO A 19 24.90 59.58 23.14
N GLN A 20 23.59 59.71 23.28
CA GLN A 20 22.72 58.98 24.21
C GLN A 20 22.68 57.47 23.88
N PRO A 21 22.35 56.59 24.85
CA PRO A 21 22.29 55.14 24.61
C PRO A 21 21.07 54.74 23.77
N ASP A 22 21.32 53.99 22.70
CA ASP A 22 20.31 53.45 21.77
C ASP A 22 19.31 52.51 22.47
N HIS A 23 18.08 52.99 22.67
CA HIS A 23 16.95 52.22 23.18
C HIS A 23 16.42 51.14 22.20
N THR A 24 16.83 51.20 20.92
CA THR A 24 16.30 50.34 19.83
C THR A 24 16.93 48.95 19.78
N THR A 25 18.21 48.80 20.11
CA THR A 25 18.90 47.49 20.17
C THR A 25 18.45 46.64 21.36
N ALA A 26 18.08 47.27 22.48
CA ALA A 26 17.52 46.57 23.65
C ALA A 26 16.11 46.01 23.41
N CYS A 27 15.25 46.73 22.67
CA CYS A 27 13.89 46.29 22.34
C CYS A 27 13.86 45.06 21.42
N CYS A 28 14.72 45.01 20.39
CA CYS A 28 14.81 43.85 19.48
C CYS A 28 15.32 42.58 20.19
N HIS A 29 16.25 42.72 21.13
CA HIS A 29 16.73 41.59 21.93
C HIS A 29 15.69 41.09 22.94
N GLY A 30 14.87 41.99 23.48
CA GLY A 30 13.74 41.66 24.37
C GLY A 30 12.62 40.91 23.64
N ALA A 31 12.23 41.37 22.45
CA ALA A 31 11.20 40.73 21.64
C ALA A 31 11.60 39.30 21.20
N ALA A 32 12.86 39.09 20.77
CA ALA A 32 13.37 37.77 20.44
C ALA A 32 13.39 36.81 21.64
N LYS A 33 13.77 37.29 22.83
CA LYS A 33 13.73 36.51 24.07
C LYS A 33 12.30 36.18 24.49
N MET A 34 11.37 37.12 24.37
CA MET A 34 9.95 36.91 24.68
C MET A 34 9.28 35.93 23.71
N ALA A 35 9.65 35.96 22.42
CA ALA A 35 9.19 34.99 21.43
C ALA A 35 9.73 33.58 21.73
N ILE A 36 11.00 33.45 22.11
CA ILE A 36 11.59 32.17 22.55
C ILE A 36 10.93 31.66 23.83
N LEU A 37 10.64 32.55 24.79
CA LEU A 37 9.95 32.21 26.03
C LEU A 37 8.51 31.77 25.77
N ALA A 38 7.75 32.50 24.96
CA ALA A 38 6.39 32.15 24.56
C ALA A 38 6.35 30.84 23.75
N TYR A 39 7.31 30.62 22.86
CA TYR A 39 7.49 29.34 22.16
C TYR A 39 7.81 28.20 23.14
N SER A 40 8.67 28.43 24.13
CA SER A 40 9.03 27.42 25.13
C SER A 40 7.88 27.09 26.08
N LEU A 41 7.09 28.08 26.48
CA LEU A 41 5.89 27.93 27.32
C LEU A 41 4.78 27.23 26.55
N GLY A 42 4.49 27.65 25.32
CA GLY A 42 3.52 26.98 24.44
C GLY A 42 3.92 25.54 24.13
N LYS A 43 5.22 25.27 23.89
CA LYS A 43 5.76 23.90 23.73
C LYS A 43 5.57 23.07 25.00
N ARG A 44 5.66 23.67 26.19
CA ARG A 44 5.47 22.99 27.48
C ARG A 44 4.00 22.67 27.76
N GLU A 45 3.08 23.61 27.51
CA GLU A 45 1.63 23.40 27.64
C GLU A 45 1.08 22.38 26.64
N ILE A 46 1.53 22.45 25.37
CA ILE A 46 1.19 21.45 24.35
C ILE A 46 1.75 20.08 24.73
N ASN A 47 3.00 19.99 25.19
CA ASN A 47 3.59 18.72 25.61
C ASN A 47 2.97 18.15 26.90
N GLN A 48 2.38 18.99 27.77
CA GLN A 48 1.64 18.54 28.95
C GLN A 48 0.33 17.81 28.58
N HIS A 49 -0.37 18.24 27.53
CA HIS A 49 -1.66 17.65 27.12
C HIS A 49 -1.52 16.64 25.97
N PHE A 50 -0.65 16.91 24.99
CA PHE A 50 -0.35 16.03 23.86
C PHE A 50 0.89 15.17 24.13
N THR A 51 0.76 14.23 25.06
CA THR A 51 1.76 13.17 25.19
C THR A 51 1.54 12.09 24.13
N ILE A 52 2.61 11.42 23.67
CA ILE A 52 2.52 10.26 22.76
C ILE A 52 1.60 9.17 23.33
N LYS A 53 1.52 9.04 24.66
CA LYS A 53 0.61 8.10 25.33
C LYS A 53 -0.85 8.47 25.11
N ASN A 54 -1.20 9.76 25.25
CA ASN A 54 -2.55 10.25 25.01
C ASN A 54 -2.93 10.08 23.52
N ALA A 55 -2.02 10.38 22.60
CA ALA A 55 -2.24 10.16 21.17
C ALA A 55 -2.57 8.68 20.84
N LYS A 56 -1.81 7.75 21.42
CA LYS A 56 -2.08 6.30 21.27
C LYS A 56 -3.42 5.88 21.88
N LEU A 57 -3.80 6.44 23.03
CA LEU A 57 -5.09 6.19 23.64
C LEU A 57 -6.24 6.70 22.76
N ILE A 58 -6.12 7.91 22.23
CA ILE A 58 -7.10 8.48 21.29
C ILE A 58 -7.21 7.60 20.05
N SER A 59 -6.08 7.16 19.49
CA SER A 59 -6.06 6.24 18.35
C SER A 59 -6.77 4.92 18.66
N PHE A 60 -6.56 4.35 19.85
CA PHE A 60 -7.24 3.13 20.26
C PHE A 60 -8.76 3.32 20.40
N VAL A 61 -9.19 4.40 21.07
CA VAL A 61 -10.62 4.74 21.21
C VAL A 61 -11.25 4.94 19.84
N LEU A 62 -10.58 5.64 18.94
CA LEU A 62 -11.06 5.90 17.58
C LEU A 62 -11.25 4.60 16.79
N VAL A 63 -10.30 3.66 16.88
CA VAL A 63 -10.45 2.33 16.25
C VAL A 63 -11.67 1.59 16.80
N VAL A 64 -11.89 1.60 18.12
CA VAL A 64 -13.06 0.95 18.73
C VAL A 64 -14.37 1.61 18.26
N LEU A 65 -14.43 2.94 18.22
CA LEU A 65 -15.61 3.66 17.73
C LEU A 65 -15.90 3.35 16.26
N LEU A 66 -14.86 3.30 15.42
CA LEU A 66 -15.00 2.94 14.01
C LEU A 66 -15.50 1.49 13.84
N LEU A 67 -14.97 0.54 14.63
CA LEU A 67 -15.45 -0.84 14.62
C LEU A 67 -16.92 -0.96 15.01
N VAL A 68 -17.35 -0.24 16.05
CA VAL A 68 -18.75 -0.21 16.49
C VAL A 68 -19.64 0.43 15.42
N PHE A 69 -19.20 1.56 14.84
CA PHE A 69 -19.94 2.25 13.78
C PHE A 69 -20.13 1.38 12.54
N HIS A 70 -19.06 0.77 12.01
CA HIS A 70 -19.15 -0.13 10.85
C HIS A 70 -19.91 -1.42 11.15
N GLY A 71 -19.82 -1.92 12.39
CA GLY A 71 -20.63 -3.04 12.86
C GLY A 71 -22.12 -2.71 12.87
N ALA A 72 -22.49 -1.52 13.37
CA ALA A 72 -23.87 -1.03 13.34
C ALA A 72 -24.36 -0.80 11.91
N LEU A 73 -23.54 -0.16 11.06
CA LEU A 73 -23.88 0.10 9.66
C LEU A 73 -24.22 -1.20 8.92
N ARG A 74 -23.41 -2.26 9.08
CA ARG A 74 -23.72 -3.56 8.47
C ARG A 74 -24.97 -4.24 9.03
N HIS A 75 -25.28 -3.99 10.30
CA HIS A 75 -26.47 -4.55 10.92
C HIS A 75 -27.75 -3.90 10.37
N TYR A 76 -27.74 -2.58 10.15
CA TYR A 76 -28.90 -1.82 9.67
C TYR A 76 -29.03 -1.78 8.14
N ASP A 77 -27.94 -1.52 7.41
CA ASP A 77 -27.96 -1.31 5.95
C ASP A 77 -27.70 -2.61 5.14
N GLY A 78 -27.58 -3.75 5.83
CA GLY A 78 -27.20 -5.03 5.21
C GLY A 78 -25.68 -5.16 5.01
N GLY A 79 -25.15 -6.35 5.30
CA GLY A 79 -23.71 -6.62 5.26
C GLY A 79 -23.20 -7.32 4.01
N ASP A 80 -24.03 -7.47 2.96
CA ASP A 80 -23.67 -8.22 1.77
C ASP A 80 -22.98 -7.32 0.73
N SER A 81 -21.68 -7.53 0.51
CA SER A 81 -20.92 -6.79 -0.49
C SER A 81 -21.43 -7.01 -1.92
N CYS A 82 -22.23 -8.06 -2.14
CA CYS A 82 -22.87 -8.32 -3.41
C CYS A 82 -24.11 -7.45 -3.65
N GLU A 83 -24.84 -7.11 -2.61
CA GLU A 83 -25.93 -6.14 -2.69
C GLU A 83 -25.37 -4.76 -3.00
N TRP A 84 -24.30 -4.34 -2.30
CA TRP A 84 -23.64 -3.06 -2.56
C TRP A 84 -23.08 -2.93 -3.98
N LEU A 85 -22.51 -4.01 -4.52
CA LEU A 85 -22.02 -4.08 -5.91
C LEU A 85 -23.13 -3.69 -6.90
N LEU A 86 -24.33 -4.25 -6.70
CA LEU A 86 -25.44 -4.13 -7.64
C LEU A 86 -26.32 -2.90 -7.37
N SER A 87 -26.25 -2.31 -6.18
CA SER A 87 -27.11 -1.20 -5.79
C SER A 87 -26.56 0.16 -6.25
N THR A 88 -25.33 0.50 -5.85
CA THR A 88 -24.85 1.88 -5.93
C THR A 88 -23.35 1.98 -6.21
N GLY A 89 -22.93 3.11 -6.80
CA GLY A 89 -21.53 3.40 -7.05
C GLY A 89 -21.34 4.81 -7.63
N ARG A 90 -20.11 5.09 -8.05
CA ARG A 90 -19.72 6.36 -8.69
C ARG A 90 -18.56 6.15 -9.65
N TYR A 91 -18.37 7.07 -10.58
CA TYR A 91 -17.14 7.11 -11.36
C TYR A 91 -15.97 7.73 -10.57
N LEU A 92 -14.82 7.06 -10.60
CA LEU A 92 -13.52 7.62 -10.24
C LEU A 92 -12.87 8.14 -11.53
N GLY A 93 -12.93 9.45 -11.76
CA GLY A 93 -12.52 10.06 -13.02
C GLY A 93 -13.45 9.70 -14.18
N GLU A 94 -12.92 9.61 -15.41
CA GLU A 94 -13.78 9.50 -16.61
C GLU A 94 -14.25 8.06 -16.94
N ASN A 95 -13.57 7.01 -16.48
CA ASN A 95 -13.76 5.66 -17.03
C ASN A 95 -13.72 4.51 -16.01
N VAL A 96 -13.59 4.78 -14.71
CA VAL A 96 -13.46 3.72 -13.68
C VAL A 96 -14.68 3.74 -12.77
N TRP A 97 -15.54 2.74 -12.87
CA TRP A 97 -16.67 2.58 -11.96
C TRP A 97 -16.20 2.01 -10.61
N GLN A 98 -16.60 2.65 -9.52
CA GLN A 98 -16.33 2.23 -8.15
C GLN A 98 -17.66 1.95 -7.44
N PRO A 99 -18.01 0.67 -7.18
CA PRO A 99 -19.16 0.34 -6.36
C PRO A 99 -19.01 0.87 -4.95
N TYR A 100 -20.14 1.02 -4.26
CA TYR A 100 -20.12 1.39 -2.87
C TYR A 100 -19.51 0.27 -2.00
N GLY A 101 -18.59 0.63 -1.09
CA GLY A 101 -18.11 -0.25 -0.04
C GLY A 101 -17.16 -1.39 -0.43
N CYS A 102 -17.03 -1.75 -1.71
CA CYS A 102 -16.21 -2.87 -2.18
C CYS A 102 -15.52 -2.61 -3.53
N MET A 103 -14.57 -3.45 -3.90
CA MET A 103 -13.78 -3.35 -5.14
C MET A 103 -14.18 -4.43 -6.15
N MET A 104 -14.40 -4.02 -7.41
CA MET A 104 -14.59 -4.96 -8.52
C MET A 104 -13.25 -5.52 -9.01
N HIS A 105 -13.21 -6.80 -9.32
CA HIS A 105 -12.16 -7.41 -10.13
C HIS A 105 -12.40 -7.14 -11.62
N LYS A 106 -11.31 -6.89 -12.36
CA LYS A 106 -11.35 -6.75 -13.82
C LYS A 106 -11.02 -8.08 -14.47
N TYR A 107 -12.07 -8.78 -14.91
CA TYR A 107 -11.96 -10.10 -15.52
C TYR A 107 -11.20 -10.09 -16.85
N LYS A 108 -10.29 -11.05 -17.00
CA LYS A 108 -9.71 -11.44 -18.29
C LYS A 108 -10.54 -12.54 -18.95
N SER A 109 -10.39 -12.68 -20.27
CA SER A 109 -11.03 -13.73 -21.06
C SER A 109 -10.82 -15.13 -20.50
N THR A 110 -9.59 -15.48 -20.09
CA THR A 110 -9.28 -16.80 -19.53
C THR A 110 -10.00 -17.08 -18.22
N GLU A 111 -10.09 -16.06 -17.34
CA GLU A 111 -10.77 -16.16 -16.05
C GLU A 111 -12.29 -16.27 -16.24
N ALA A 112 -12.85 -15.47 -17.15
CA ALA A 112 -14.26 -15.52 -17.51
C ALA A 112 -14.66 -16.89 -18.08
N LYS A 113 -13.86 -17.44 -19.02
CA LYS A 113 -14.05 -18.79 -19.58
C LYS A 113 -14.00 -19.87 -18.50
N THR A 114 -13.08 -19.75 -17.55
CA THR A 114 -12.95 -20.71 -16.43
C THR A 114 -14.14 -20.63 -15.48
N CYS A 115 -14.60 -19.43 -15.14
CA CYS A 115 -15.75 -19.26 -14.25
C CYS A 115 -17.06 -19.80 -14.86
N LEU A 116 -17.24 -19.57 -16.16
CA LEU A 116 -18.47 -19.90 -16.89
C LEU A 116 -18.42 -21.28 -17.54
N ALA A 117 -17.36 -22.05 -17.33
CA ALA A 117 -17.19 -23.37 -17.93
C ALA A 117 -18.42 -24.25 -17.67
N GLU A 118 -18.93 -24.86 -18.74
CA GLU A 118 -20.13 -25.72 -18.75
C GLU A 118 -21.44 -25.03 -18.32
N LYS A 119 -21.45 -23.70 -18.16
CA LYS A 119 -22.64 -22.94 -17.78
C LYS A 119 -23.40 -22.39 -18.97
N ARG A 120 -24.71 -22.26 -18.79
CA ARG A 120 -25.64 -21.60 -19.70
C ARG A 120 -26.08 -20.26 -19.13
N VAL A 121 -25.83 -19.19 -19.88
CA VAL A 121 -26.22 -17.83 -19.52
C VAL A 121 -27.28 -17.35 -20.51
N ALA A 122 -28.41 -16.85 -20.01
CA ALA A 122 -29.50 -16.33 -20.85
C ALA A 122 -29.75 -14.85 -20.56
N PHE A 123 -29.66 -14.01 -21.59
CA PHE A 123 -30.07 -12.61 -21.59
C PHE A 123 -31.45 -12.50 -22.23
N VAL A 124 -32.44 -11.93 -21.55
CA VAL A 124 -33.83 -11.89 -21.99
C VAL A 124 -34.34 -10.46 -21.92
N GLY A 125 -34.69 -9.88 -23.07
CA GLY A 125 -35.17 -8.50 -23.08
C GLY A 125 -35.19 -7.81 -24.44
N ASP A 126 -35.05 -6.49 -24.39
CA ASP A 126 -35.03 -5.61 -25.56
C ASP A 126 -33.61 -5.33 -26.09
N SER A 127 -33.46 -4.31 -26.94
CA SER A 127 -32.18 -3.94 -27.54
C SER A 127 -31.13 -3.48 -26.55
N ARG A 128 -31.51 -3.01 -25.35
CA ARG A 128 -30.59 -2.59 -24.29
C ARG A 128 -29.98 -3.81 -23.59
N ILE A 129 -30.79 -4.84 -23.35
CA ILE A 129 -30.30 -6.13 -22.85
C ILE A 129 -29.41 -6.81 -23.90
N ARG A 130 -29.72 -6.68 -25.19
CA ARG A 130 -28.83 -7.14 -26.27
C ARG A 130 -27.47 -6.44 -26.25
N GLN A 131 -27.44 -5.12 -26.01
CA GLN A 131 -26.19 -4.37 -25.88
C GLN A 131 -25.34 -4.82 -24.68
N LEU A 132 -25.99 -5.19 -23.58
CA LEU A 132 -25.34 -5.76 -22.40
C LEU A 132 -24.81 -7.17 -22.70
N PHE A 133 -25.58 -8.01 -23.40
CA PHE A 133 -25.15 -9.32 -23.90
C PHE A 133 -23.85 -9.22 -24.69
N TYR A 134 -23.77 -8.32 -25.68
CA TYR A 134 -22.54 -8.16 -26.45
C TYR A 134 -21.35 -7.73 -25.60
N SER A 135 -21.58 -6.85 -24.62
CA SER A 135 -20.52 -6.40 -23.72
C SER A 135 -20.05 -7.51 -22.79
N PHE A 136 -20.95 -8.38 -22.36
CA PHE A 136 -20.64 -9.57 -21.57
C PHE A 136 -19.86 -10.60 -22.40
N VAL A 137 -20.29 -10.88 -23.62
CA VAL A 137 -19.57 -11.77 -24.55
C VAL A 137 -18.17 -11.21 -24.86
N LYS A 138 -18.01 -9.89 -25.01
CA LYS A 138 -16.69 -9.26 -25.18
C LYS A 138 -15.75 -9.43 -23.98
N VAL A 139 -16.25 -9.72 -22.77
CA VAL A 139 -15.37 -10.12 -21.64
C VAL A 139 -14.79 -11.52 -21.89
N ILE A 140 -15.57 -12.41 -22.50
CA ILE A 140 -15.19 -13.80 -22.82
C ILE A 140 -14.33 -13.84 -24.09
N GLU A 141 -14.72 -13.13 -25.15
CA GLU A 141 -14.04 -13.05 -26.44
C GLU A 141 -13.90 -11.58 -26.88
N PRO A 142 -12.78 -10.90 -26.53
CA PRO A 142 -12.61 -9.45 -26.74
C PRO A 142 -12.72 -8.98 -28.18
N ASP A 143 -12.33 -9.81 -29.15
CA ASP A 143 -12.33 -9.49 -30.57
C ASP A 143 -13.68 -9.75 -31.25
N ARG A 144 -14.69 -10.20 -30.49
CA ARG A 144 -16.01 -10.54 -31.03
C ARG A 144 -16.75 -9.29 -31.53
N ARG A 145 -17.23 -9.36 -32.77
CA ARG A 145 -18.09 -8.34 -33.38
C ARG A 145 -19.53 -8.49 -32.92
N GLU A 146 -20.27 -7.39 -32.95
CA GLU A 146 -21.71 -7.36 -32.61
C GLU A 146 -22.54 -7.84 -33.82
N ASP A 147 -22.38 -9.13 -34.16
CA ASP A 147 -23.03 -9.78 -35.29
C ASP A 147 -24.40 -10.35 -34.91
N GLY A 148 -25.37 -10.28 -35.82
CA GLY A 148 -26.72 -10.81 -35.64
C GLY A 148 -27.80 -9.86 -36.16
N ASN A 149 -28.96 -10.40 -36.48
CA ASN A 149 -30.10 -9.60 -36.93
C ASN A 149 -30.72 -8.81 -35.77
N LYS A 150 -31.32 -7.67 -36.10
CA LYS A 150 -32.07 -6.90 -35.10
C LYS A 150 -33.39 -7.62 -34.80
N HIS A 151 -33.74 -7.68 -33.51
CA HIS A 151 -35.02 -8.23 -33.02
C HIS A 151 -35.17 -9.75 -33.17
N GLU A 152 -34.05 -10.47 -33.17
CA GLU A 152 -33.99 -11.93 -33.22
C GLU A 152 -33.16 -12.47 -32.05
N ASP A 153 -33.34 -13.76 -31.77
CA ASP A 153 -32.52 -14.49 -30.80
C ASP A 153 -31.10 -14.65 -31.35
N ILE A 154 -30.10 -14.54 -30.47
CA ILE A 154 -28.69 -14.60 -30.83
C ILE A 154 -27.99 -15.54 -29.87
N SER A 155 -27.31 -16.56 -30.38
CA SER A 155 -26.54 -17.51 -29.58
C SER A 155 -25.04 -17.31 -29.76
N PHE A 156 -24.31 -17.38 -28.65
CA PHE A 156 -22.86 -17.44 -28.60
C PHE A 156 -22.43 -18.74 -27.90
N GLU A 157 -21.52 -19.48 -28.52
CA GLU A 157 -20.97 -20.71 -27.97
C GLU A 157 -19.45 -20.74 -28.10
N GLU A 158 -18.76 -20.97 -27.00
CA GLU A 158 -17.32 -21.16 -26.95
C GLU A 158 -17.01 -22.65 -26.81
N ALA A 159 -16.65 -23.29 -27.92
CA ALA A 159 -16.48 -24.74 -28.03
C ALA A 159 -15.47 -25.34 -27.05
N LYS A 160 -14.42 -24.60 -26.66
CA LYS A 160 -13.34 -25.13 -25.80
C LYS A 160 -13.71 -25.27 -24.33
N SER A 161 -14.61 -24.42 -23.84
CA SER A 161 -15.04 -24.36 -22.43
C SER A 161 -16.53 -24.68 -22.26
N SER A 162 -17.20 -25.05 -23.35
CA SER A 162 -18.64 -25.34 -23.40
C SER A 162 -19.51 -24.25 -22.76
N VAL A 163 -19.07 -22.99 -22.87
CA VAL A 163 -19.82 -21.83 -22.38
C VAL A 163 -20.86 -21.49 -23.43
N LYS A 164 -22.13 -21.42 -23.02
CA LYS A 164 -23.22 -20.99 -23.90
C LYS A 164 -23.87 -19.73 -23.36
N VAL A 165 -23.92 -18.69 -24.18
CA VAL A 165 -24.58 -17.41 -23.85
C VAL A 165 -25.63 -17.13 -24.91
N ASP A 166 -26.89 -17.12 -24.54
CA ASP A 166 -28.01 -16.87 -25.43
C ASP A 166 -28.63 -15.51 -25.12
N PHE A 167 -28.88 -14.70 -26.14
CA PHE A 167 -29.78 -13.54 -26.08
C PHE A 167 -31.12 -13.92 -26.70
N LEU A 168 -32.20 -13.69 -25.96
CA LEU A 168 -33.56 -14.00 -26.36
C LEU A 168 -34.40 -12.72 -26.45
N TRP A 169 -35.02 -12.50 -27.61
CA TRP A 169 -35.78 -11.29 -27.91
C TRP A 169 -37.19 -11.35 -27.29
N TYR A 170 -37.29 -10.86 -26.06
CA TYR A 170 -38.54 -10.70 -25.32
C TYR A 170 -38.63 -9.27 -24.80
N PRO A 171 -38.98 -8.30 -25.66
CA PRO A 171 -38.85 -6.88 -25.34
C PRO A 171 -39.87 -6.35 -24.31
N GLU A 172 -40.90 -7.14 -23.99
CA GLU A 172 -41.97 -6.79 -23.06
C GLU A 172 -42.14 -7.86 -21.97
N ALA A 173 -42.39 -7.43 -20.73
CA ALA A 173 -42.73 -8.31 -19.63
C ALA A 173 -44.20 -8.76 -19.75
N ASN A 174 -44.48 -9.71 -20.65
CA ASN A 174 -45.82 -10.22 -20.95
C ASN A 174 -45.87 -11.76 -20.87
N ASN A 175 -46.99 -12.35 -21.33
CA ASN A 175 -47.19 -13.81 -21.31
C ASN A 175 -46.13 -14.58 -22.10
N SER A 176 -45.58 -14.01 -23.19
CA SER A 176 -44.53 -14.66 -23.98
C SER A 176 -43.26 -14.85 -23.14
N MET A 177 -42.82 -13.82 -22.42
CA MET A 177 -41.70 -13.93 -21.48
C MET A 177 -42.00 -14.94 -20.37
N LYS A 178 -43.23 -14.90 -19.82
CA LYS A 178 -43.67 -15.84 -18.78
C LYS A 178 -43.59 -17.30 -19.24
N GLU A 179 -44.09 -17.62 -20.44
CA GLU A 179 -44.06 -18.98 -21.01
C GLU A 179 -42.62 -19.49 -21.20
N ARG A 180 -41.69 -18.61 -21.61
CA ARG A 180 -40.27 -18.96 -21.70
C ARG A 180 -39.66 -19.29 -20.33
N LEU A 181 -40.04 -18.57 -19.27
CA LEU A 181 -39.57 -18.87 -17.91
C LEU A 181 -40.17 -20.18 -17.39
N VAL A 182 -41.46 -20.42 -17.65
CA VAL A 182 -42.15 -21.65 -17.25
C VAL A 182 -41.54 -22.88 -17.92
N SER A 183 -41.23 -22.80 -19.23
CA SER A 183 -40.59 -23.92 -19.93
C SER A 183 -39.22 -24.27 -19.36
N TRP A 184 -38.39 -23.29 -18.94
CA TRP A 184 -37.12 -23.59 -18.25
C TRP A 184 -37.30 -24.29 -16.89
N ILE A 185 -38.39 -24.00 -16.18
CA ILE A 185 -38.71 -24.67 -14.92
C ILE A 185 -39.15 -26.12 -15.18
N GLN A 186 -39.86 -26.38 -16.28
CA GLN A 186 -40.42 -27.71 -16.59
C GLN A 186 -39.44 -28.65 -17.30
N GLU A 187 -38.63 -28.14 -18.24
CA GLU A 187 -37.81 -28.95 -19.15
C GLU A 187 -36.46 -29.40 -18.55
N GLY A 188 -36.06 -28.86 -17.37
CA GLY A 188 -34.89 -29.25 -16.56
C GLY A 188 -33.53 -29.15 -17.25
N SER A 189 -33.31 -29.93 -18.31
CA SER A 189 -32.14 -30.01 -19.18
C SER A 189 -31.84 -28.72 -19.99
N ALA A 190 -32.81 -27.82 -20.13
CA ALA A 190 -32.68 -26.55 -20.86
C ALA A 190 -32.49 -25.33 -19.93
N LYS A 191 -32.46 -25.54 -18.61
CA LYS A 191 -32.43 -24.47 -17.61
C LYS A 191 -31.09 -23.70 -17.64
N PRO A 192 -31.10 -22.36 -17.75
CA PRO A 192 -29.89 -21.55 -17.60
C PRO A 192 -29.41 -21.48 -16.14
N ASP A 193 -28.08 -21.46 -15.95
CA ASP A 193 -27.44 -21.23 -14.65
C ASP A 193 -27.48 -19.76 -14.24
N VAL A 194 -27.47 -18.86 -15.23
CA VAL A 194 -27.54 -17.42 -15.02
C VAL A 194 -28.59 -16.83 -15.97
N VAL A 195 -29.57 -16.10 -15.44
CA VAL A 195 -30.61 -15.43 -16.21
C VAL A 195 -30.55 -13.92 -15.95
N ILE A 196 -30.39 -13.13 -17.00
CA ILE A 196 -30.36 -11.66 -16.94
C ILE A 196 -31.55 -11.13 -17.72
N LEU A 197 -32.46 -10.43 -17.04
CA LEU A 197 -33.69 -9.92 -17.63
C LEU A 197 -33.78 -8.41 -17.55
N GLY A 198 -34.47 -7.80 -18.52
CA GLY A 198 -34.92 -6.42 -18.40
C GLY A 198 -35.84 -6.04 -19.56
N ALA A 199 -36.98 -5.45 -19.23
CA ALA A 199 -37.97 -5.02 -20.21
C ALA A 199 -38.85 -3.90 -19.63
N ALA A 200 -39.00 -2.81 -20.39
CA ALA A 200 -40.03 -1.79 -20.18
C ALA A 200 -40.13 -0.82 -21.37
N THR A 201 -39.00 -0.51 -22.02
CA THR A 201 -38.94 0.55 -23.05
C THR A 201 -39.90 0.30 -24.21
N TRP A 202 -40.09 -0.96 -24.61
CA TRP A 202 -41.03 -1.34 -25.66
C TRP A 202 -42.49 -1.20 -25.23
N SER A 203 -42.83 -1.58 -23.99
CA SER A 203 -44.19 -1.37 -23.47
C SER A 203 -44.54 0.11 -23.41
N ILE A 204 -43.58 0.97 -23.02
CA ILE A 204 -43.76 2.43 -23.06
C ILE A 204 -43.96 2.91 -24.51
N LYS A 205 -43.09 2.46 -25.43
CA LYS A 205 -43.11 2.87 -26.84
C LYS A 205 -44.40 2.49 -27.55
N LEU A 206 -44.82 1.23 -27.43
CA LEU A 206 -45.97 0.67 -28.15
C LEU A 206 -47.31 1.24 -27.65
N HIS A 207 -47.36 1.63 -26.37
CA HIS A 207 -48.60 2.11 -25.74
C HIS A 207 -48.53 3.57 -25.29
N GLY A 208 -47.62 4.36 -25.88
CA GLY A 208 -47.56 5.81 -25.68
C GLY A 208 -47.31 6.27 -24.23
N GLY A 209 -46.73 5.43 -23.38
CA GLY A 209 -46.46 5.75 -21.97
C GLY A 209 -47.71 5.95 -21.10
N SER A 210 -48.83 5.29 -21.44
CA SER A 210 -50.08 5.42 -20.68
C SER A 210 -50.02 4.86 -19.25
N SER A 211 -50.85 5.37 -18.35
CA SER A 211 -50.94 4.89 -16.97
C SER A 211 -51.55 3.49 -16.89
N GLU A 212 -52.47 3.18 -17.80
CA GLU A 212 -53.11 1.87 -17.93
C GLU A 212 -52.07 0.78 -18.25
N THR A 213 -51.12 1.07 -19.16
CA THR A 213 -50.03 0.14 -19.50
C THR A 213 -49.08 -0.06 -18.32
N LEU A 214 -48.81 0.96 -17.51
CA LEU A 214 -48.00 0.80 -16.30
C LEU A 214 -48.68 -0.15 -15.29
N GLN A 215 -50.00 -0.08 -15.14
CA GLN A 215 -50.75 -1.03 -14.30
C GLN A 215 -50.73 -2.44 -14.88
N GLN A 216 -50.90 -2.59 -16.20
CA GLN A 216 -50.78 -3.89 -16.87
C GLN A 216 -49.38 -4.49 -16.70
N TYR A 217 -48.33 -3.66 -16.83
CA TYR A 217 -46.95 -4.05 -16.57
C TYR A 217 -46.77 -4.57 -15.14
N LYS A 218 -47.34 -3.88 -14.14
CA LYS A 218 -47.32 -4.33 -12.74
C LYS A 218 -47.96 -5.70 -12.57
N VAL A 219 -49.14 -5.93 -13.16
CA VAL A 219 -49.85 -7.22 -13.08
C VAL A 219 -49.04 -8.33 -13.75
N ASN A 220 -48.54 -8.10 -14.96
CA ASN A 220 -47.75 -9.08 -15.70
C ASN A 220 -46.44 -9.41 -14.98
N LEU A 221 -45.73 -8.39 -14.48
CA LEU A 221 -44.49 -8.59 -13.74
C LEU A 221 -44.73 -9.33 -12.43
N THR A 222 -45.86 -9.09 -11.74
CA THR A 222 -46.25 -9.85 -10.55
C THR A 222 -46.45 -11.34 -10.88
N ALA A 223 -47.07 -11.65 -12.02
CA ALA A 223 -47.23 -13.02 -12.48
C ALA A 223 -45.89 -13.68 -12.90
N ILE A 224 -44.94 -12.90 -13.40
CA ILE A 224 -43.59 -13.36 -13.76
C ILE A 224 -42.71 -13.57 -12.52
N ALA A 225 -42.82 -12.73 -11.50
CA ALA A 225 -41.97 -12.73 -10.31
C ALA A 225 -41.93 -14.09 -9.60
N VAL A 226 -43.07 -14.78 -9.51
CA VAL A 226 -43.16 -16.13 -8.90
C VAL A 226 -42.27 -17.15 -9.63
N HIS A 227 -42.18 -17.04 -10.96
CA HIS A 227 -41.33 -17.91 -11.77
C HIS A 227 -39.85 -17.54 -11.65
N LEU A 228 -39.54 -16.25 -11.52
CA LEU A 228 -38.17 -15.79 -11.31
C LEU A 228 -37.60 -16.27 -9.97
N GLU A 229 -38.39 -16.20 -8.89
CA GLU A 229 -37.98 -16.72 -7.58
C GLU A 229 -37.70 -18.24 -7.64
N ARG A 230 -38.54 -19.00 -8.34
CA ARG A 230 -38.32 -20.44 -8.52
C ARG A 230 -37.09 -20.77 -9.37
N LEU A 231 -36.74 -19.92 -10.32
CA LEU A 231 -35.48 -20.05 -11.05
C LEU A 231 -34.29 -19.74 -10.14
N ALA A 232 -34.41 -18.72 -9.29
CA ALA A 232 -33.38 -18.27 -8.35
C ALA A 232 -33.03 -19.30 -7.26
N GLU A 233 -33.89 -20.30 -7.00
CA GLU A 233 -33.57 -21.41 -6.09
C GLU A 233 -32.34 -22.23 -6.52
N HIS A 234 -32.03 -22.28 -7.82
CA HIS A 234 -30.95 -23.14 -8.36
C HIS A 234 -29.94 -22.40 -9.23
N GLY A 235 -30.23 -21.15 -9.59
CA GLY A 235 -29.41 -20.35 -10.49
C GLY A 235 -29.44 -18.89 -10.07
N GLU A 236 -28.66 -18.09 -10.78
CA GLU A 236 -28.52 -16.67 -10.51
C GLU A 236 -29.47 -15.86 -11.41
N VAL A 237 -30.41 -15.13 -10.82
CA VAL A 237 -31.42 -14.36 -11.58
C VAL A 237 -31.24 -12.86 -11.32
N TYR A 238 -31.03 -12.11 -12.40
CA TYR A 238 -30.80 -10.66 -12.38
C TYR A 238 -31.92 -9.93 -13.10
N TRP A 239 -32.42 -8.86 -12.51
CA TRP A 239 -33.32 -7.91 -13.17
C TRP A 239 -32.63 -6.56 -13.31
N ILE A 240 -32.36 -6.17 -14.56
CA ILE A 240 -31.72 -4.91 -14.92
C ILE A 240 -32.76 -3.79 -14.86
N LEU A 241 -32.53 -2.83 -13.98
CA LEU A 241 -33.34 -1.61 -13.96
C LEU A 241 -33.10 -0.82 -15.24
N GLN A 242 -34.15 -0.21 -15.76
CA GLN A 242 -34.10 0.53 -17.01
C GLN A 242 -33.20 1.75 -16.84
N ASP A 243 -32.12 1.86 -17.62
CA ASP A 243 -31.25 3.03 -17.53
C ASP A 243 -31.91 4.28 -18.15
N PRO A 244 -31.41 5.50 -17.89
CA PRO A 244 -31.98 6.72 -18.44
C PRO A 244 -31.86 6.80 -19.97
N VAL A 245 -32.53 7.80 -20.54
CA VAL A 245 -32.47 8.18 -21.95
C VAL A 245 -32.08 9.66 -22.07
N ASN A 246 -31.38 10.01 -23.15
CA ASN A 246 -31.17 11.41 -23.51
C ASN A 246 -32.37 11.84 -24.38
N GLU A 247 -33.36 12.45 -23.73
CA GLU A 247 -34.66 12.77 -24.34
C GLU A 247 -34.55 13.67 -25.57
N GLU A 248 -33.55 14.55 -25.62
CA GLU A 248 -33.32 15.47 -26.74
C GLU A 248 -32.78 14.74 -27.99
N ALA A 249 -32.01 13.67 -27.79
CA ALA A 249 -31.42 12.88 -28.86
C ALA A 249 -32.34 11.75 -29.36
N LEU A 250 -33.50 11.55 -28.72
CA LEU A 250 -34.47 10.53 -29.14
C LEU A 250 -35.15 10.91 -30.45
N SER A 251 -35.29 9.94 -31.34
CA SER A 251 -36.13 10.05 -32.53
C SER A 251 -37.61 10.25 -32.19
N GLU A 252 -38.38 10.91 -33.07
CA GLU A 252 -39.81 11.20 -32.82
C GLU A 252 -40.63 9.97 -32.39
N ASN A 253 -40.36 8.82 -33.01
CA ASN A 253 -41.03 7.55 -32.70
C ASN A 253 -40.65 6.91 -31.34
N ARG A 254 -39.79 7.57 -30.55
CA ARG A 254 -39.33 7.16 -29.22
C ARG A 254 -39.57 8.21 -28.15
N LYS A 255 -40.07 9.40 -28.50
CA LYS A 255 -40.26 10.52 -27.56
C LYS A 255 -41.22 10.24 -26.40
N MET A 256 -42.09 9.24 -26.52
CA MET A 256 -42.92 8.79 -25.40
C MET A 256 -42.10 8.13 -24.27
N ILE A 257 -40.87 7.70 -24.55
CA ILE A 257 -39.95 7.14 -23.55
C ILE A 257 -39.27 8.30 -22.84
N THR A 258 -39.80 8.70 -21.69
CA THR A 258 -39.21 9.75 -20.84
C THR A 258 -38.52 9.14 -19.62
N ASN A 259 -37.57 9.86 -19.02
CA ASN A 259 -36.91 9.42 -17.79
C ASN A 259 -37.90 9.28 -16.63
N GLN A 260 -38.95 10.10 -16.60
CA GLN A 260 -40.04 9.99 -15.63
C GLN A 260 -40.80 8.66 -15.80
N GLN A 261 -41.13 8.27 -17.03
CA GLN A 261 -41.77 6.97 -17.30
C GLN A 261 -40.86 5.82 -16.89
N LEU A 262 -39.59 5.85 -17.26
CA LEU A 262 -38.63 4.80 -16.88
C LEU A 262 -38.51 4.66 -15.36
N GLU A 263 -38.54 5.77 -14.62
CA GLU A 263 -38.52 5.75 -13.16
C GLU A 263 -39.78 5.10 -12.57
N LEU A 264 -40.97 5.40 -13.10
CA LEU A 264 -42.22 4.75 -12.68
C LEU A 264 -42.18 3.23 -12.90
N TYR A 265 -41.70 2.78 -14.06
CA TYR A 265 -41.56 1.35 -14.36
C TYR A 265 -40.52 0.67 -13.45
N ASN A 266 -39.40 1.34 -13.17
CA ASN A 266 -38.40 0.85 -12.23
C ASN A 266 -38.96 0.73 -10.82
N GLN A 267 -39.73 1.71 -10.33
CA GLN A 267 -40.37 1.65 -9.02
C GLN A 267 -41.35 0.47 -8.93
N VAL A 268 -42.12 0.21 -10.00
CA VAL A 268 -42.96 -0.98 -10.08
C VAL A 268 -42.12 -2.25 -10.00
N ALA A 269 -41.06 -2.37 -10.79
CA ALA A 269 -40.18 -3.54 -10.79
C ALA A 269 -39.55 -3.80 -9.41
N VAL A 270 -39.00 -2.76 -8.79
CA VAL A 270 -38.44 -2.82 -7.42
C VAL A 270 -39.52 -3.25 -6.43
N SER A 271 -40.72 -2.67 -6.49
CA SER A 271 -41.80 -3.00 -5.55
C SER A 271 -42.29 -4.45 -5.65
N VAL A 272 -42.37 -5.00 -6.86
CA VAL A 272 -42.85 -6.35 -7.12
C VAL A 272 -41.79 -7.39 -6.78
N LEU A 273 -40.56 -7.18 -7.24
CA LEU A 273 -39.46 -8.14 -7.06
C LEU A 273 -38.93 -8.12 -5.62
N ASN A 274 -38.88 -6.96 -4.94
CA ASN A 274 -38.59 -6.95 -3.50
C ASN A 274 -39.78 -7.38 -2.64
N GLY A 275 -41.01 -7.31 -3.15
CA GLY A 275 -42.22 -7.73 -2.44
C GLY A 275 -42.39 -9.25 -2.36
N SER A 276 -41.69 -10.00 -3.21
CA SER A 276 -41.71 -11.47 -3.30
C SER A 276 -40.67 -12.15 -2.39
N LYS A 277 -40.26 -11.47 -1.30
CA LYS A 277 -39.34 -12.01 -0.29
C LYS A 277 -39.93 -13.23 0.43
N HIS A 278 -39.33 -14.40 0.24
CA HIS A 278 -39.45 -15.52 1.18
C HIS A 278 -38.29 -15.43 2.19
N ASP A 279 -38.56 -15.59 3.49
CA ASP A 279 -37.54 -15.54 4.56
C ASP A 279 -36.65 -14.28 4.62
N GLY A 280 -37.17 -13.14 4.16
CA GLY A 280 -36.52 -11.83 4.30
C GLY A 280 -35.50 -11.45 3.22
N ARG A 281 -35.26 -12.30 2.21
CA ARG A 281 -34.43 -12.00 1.02
C ARG A 281 -35.13 -12.46 -0.27
N SER A 282 -35.11 -11.64 -1.32
CA SER A 282 -35.57 -12.05 -2.65
C SER A 282 -34.43 -12.80 -3.36
N GLY A 283 -34.75 -13.90 -4.05
CA GLY A 283 -33.78 -14.61 -4.89
C GLY A 283 -33.41 -13.83 -6.15
N VAL A 284 -34.24 -12.87 -6.56
CA VAL A 284 -34.02 -12.02 -7.74
C VAL A 284 -33.17 -10.81 -7.38
N LYS A 285 -32.02 -10.67 -8.05
CA LYS A 285 -31.05 -9.59 -7.81
C LYS A 285 -31.34 -8.39 -8.71
N LEU A 286 -31.68 -7.26 -8.12
CA LEU A 286 -31.87 -6.00 -8.85
C LEU A 286 -30.52 -5.37 -9.18
N VAL A 287 -30.31 -5.01 -10.45
CA VAL A 287 -29.08 -4.32 -10.90
C VAL A 287 -29.40 -2.85 -11.13
N ALA A 288 -29.15 -2.04 -10.11
CA ALA A 288 -29.37 -0.59 -10.11
C ALA A 288 -28.09 0.21 -10.42
N ALA A 289 -26.91 -0.35 -10.12
CA ALA A 289 -25.63 0.30 -10.34
C ALA A 289 -25.35 0.58 -11.82
N SER A 290 -25.86 -0.24 -12.76
CA SER A 290 -25.76 0.05 -14.20
C SER A 290 -26.52 1.32 -14.58
N ARG A 291 -27.72 1.52 -14.00
CA ARG A 291 -28.52 2.74 -14.20
C ARG A 291 -27.81 3.96 -13.64
N GLN A 292 -27.16 3.86 -12.48
CA GLN A 292 -26.38 4.97 -11.91
C GLN A 292 -25.21 5.35 -12.81
N ALA A 293 -24.45 4.36 -13.30
CA ALA A 293 -23.38 4.61 -14.25
C ALA A 293 -23.90 5.29 -15.53
N ALA A 294 -25.07 4.88 -16.02
CA ALA A 294 -25.68 5.49 -17.20
C ALA A 294 -26.18 6.93 -16.97
N LEU A 295 -26.64 7.30 -15.76
CA LEU A 295 -27.04 8.67 -15.44
C LEU A 295 -25.93 9.69 -15.66
N GLU A 296 -24.67 9.30 -15.47
CA GLU A 296 -23.52 10.17 -15.66
C GLU A 296 -23.04 10.26 -17.12
N THR A 297 -23.39 9.28 -17.98
CA THR A 297 -22.83 9.13 -19.34
C THR A 297 -23.85 9.21 -20.46
N ILE A 298 -25.15 9.20 -20.16
CA ILE A 298 -26.23 9.12 -21.16
C ILE A 298 -26.21 10.25 -22.19
N THR A 299 -25.66 11.42 -21.83
CA THR A 299 -25.47 12.54 -22.74
C THR A 299 -24.56 12.23 -23.93
N GLN A 300 -23.72 11.19 -23.83
CA GLN A 300 -22.83 10.70 -24.89
C GLN A 300 -23.52 9.67 -25.82
N SER A 301 -24.80 9.38 -25.61
CA SER A 301 -25.57 8.45 -26.46
C SER A 301 -25.79 9.02 -27.86
N GLU A 302 -25.56 8.21 -28.89
CA GLU A 302 -25.74 8.61 -30.30
C GLU A 302 -27.22 8.74 -30.71
N ASP A 303 -28.10 7.90 -30.17
CA ASP A 303 -29.52 7.83 -30.55
C ASP A 303 -30.49 8.11 -29.38
N GLY A 304 -29.94 8.60 -28.28
CA GLY A 304 -30.64 8.92 -27.04
C GLY A 304 -31.13 7.72 -26.21
N LEU A 305 -31.11 6.50 -26.76
CA LEU A 305 -31.62 5.30 -26.09
C LEU A 305 -30.51 4.34 -25.69
N HIS A 306 -29.54 4.12 -26.57
CA HIS A 306 -28.50 3.12 -26.40
C HIS A 306 -27.28 3.67 -25.67
N LEU A 307 -26.70 2.86 -24.79
CA LEU A 307 -25.63 3.32 -23.90
C LEU A 307 -24.25 3.32 -24.59
N PRO A 308 -23.37 4.29 -24.23
CA PRO A 308 -21.97 4.28 -24.61
C PRO A 308 -21.26 2.98 -24.18
N GLU A 309 -20.25 2.56 -24.94
CA GLU A 309 -19.53 1.30 -24.66
C GLU A 309 -18.88 1.28 -23.26
N SER A 310 -18.40 2.42 -22.76
CA SER A 310 -17.82 2.55 -21.42
C SER A 310 -18.79 2.10 -20.32
N THR A 311 -20.05 2.56 -20.39
CA THR A 311 -21.10 2.19 -19.43
C THR A 311 -21.59 0.76 -19.63
N ARG A 312 -21.70 0.29 -20.87
CA ARG A 312 -22.07 -1.12 -21.13
C ARG A 312 -21.04 -2.09 -20.54
N LYS A 313 -19.75 -1.74 -20.59
CA LYS A 313 -18.66 -2.49 -19.94
C LYS A 313 -18.82 -2.54 -18.42
N VAL A 314 -19.31 -1.47 -17.78
CA VAL A 314 -19.62 -1.47 -16.34
C VAL A 314 -20.69 -2.51 -16.03
N GLY A 315 -21.80 -2.51 -16.76
CA GLY A 315 -22.87 -3.51 -16.59
C GLY A 315 -22.36 -4.96 -16.71
N ALA A 316 -21.55 -5.23 -17.73
CA ALA A 316 -20.96 -6.56 -17.92
C ALA A 316 -20.03 -6.96 -16.75
N MET A 317 -19.21 -6.03 -16.26
CA MET A 317 -18.32 -6.26 -15.12
C MET A 317 -19.06 -6.46 -13.80
N LEU A 318 -20.18 -5.74 -13.57
CA LEU A 318 -21.05 -5.95 -12.41
C LEU A 318 -21.59 -7.38 -12.37
N LEU A 319 -22.13 -7.85 -13.51
CA LEU A 319 -22.65 -9.21 -13.64
C LEU A 319 -21.55 -10.26 -13.44
N MET A 320 -20.39 -10.06 -14.07
CA MET A 320 -19.25 -10.98 -13.95
C MET A 320 -18.76 -11.07 -12.50
N ASN A 321 -18.61 -9.93 -11.80
CA ASN A 321 -18.20 -9.92 -10.40
C ASN A 321 -19.23 -10.61 -9.50
N SER A 322 -20.51 -10.40 -9.75
CA SER A 322 -21.59 -11.05 -8.98
C SER A 322 -21.61 -12.56 -9.19
N ALA A 323 -21.49 -13.03 -10.43
CA ALA A 323 -21.56 -14.46 -10.76
C ALA A 323 -20.26 -15.23 -10.42
N CYS A 324 -19.09 -14.60 -10.56
CA CYS A 324 -17.81 -15.31 -10.58
C CYS A 324 -16.94 -15.12 -9.34
N ASN A 325 -17.07 -14.02 -8.58
CA ASN A 325 -16.14 -13.74 -7.47
C ASN A 325 -16.23 -14.79 -6.35
N LYS A 326 -17.40 -15.40 -6.15
CA LYS A 326 -17.60 -16.48 -5.18
C LYS A 326 -16.78 -17.73 -5.51
N LEU A 327 -16.59 -18.00 -6.81
CA LEU A 327 -15.87 -19.16 -7.34
C LEU A 327 -14.36 -18.89 -7.45
N LEU A 328 -13.96 -17.83 -8.16
CA LEU A 328 -12.55 -17.57 -8.46
C LEU A 328 -11.80 -16.87 -7.31
N ARG A 329 -12.51 -16.13 -6.44
CA ARG A 329 -11.94 -15.37 -5.31
C ARG A 329 -10.72 -14.52 -5.71
N PRO A 330 -10.87 -13.59 -6.67
CA PRO A 330 -9.76 -12.77 -7.16
C PRO A 330 -9.16 -11.91 -6.04
N ILE A 331 -7.84 -11.78 -6.04
CA ILE A 331 -7.08 -11.08 -4.97
C ILE A 331 -7.32 -9.56 -5.00
N ASP A 332 -7.55 -8.99 -6.18
CA ASP A 332 -7.75 -7.57 -6.45
C ASP A 332 -9.23 -7.14 -6.45
N GLY A 333 -10.14 -8.04 -6.08
CA GLY A 333 -11.57 -7.75 -5.86
C GLY A 333 -11.97 -8.04 -4.41
N SER A 334 -13.05 -7.40 -3.95
CA SER A 334 -13.65 -7.66 -2.63
C SER A 334 -15.18 -7.75 -2.64
N CYS A 335 -15.83 -7.38 -3.75
CA CYS A 335 -17.28 -7.55 -3.90
C CYS A 335 -17.68 -9.02 -4.09
N CYS A 336 -18.83 -9.45 -3.55
CA CYS A 336 -19.40 -10.80 -3.72
C CYS A 336 -18.44 -11.96 -3.38
N GLN A 337 -17.54 -11.75 -2.41
CA GLN A 337 -16.62 -12.79 -1.93
C GLN A 337 -17.06 -13.37 -0.60
N THR A 338 -16.84 -14.67 -0.42
CA THR A 338 -17.02 -15.35 0.86
C THR A 338 -15.71 -15.36 1.63
N LEU A 339 -15.73 -14.95 2.90
CA LEU A 339 -14.52 -15.02 3.73
C LEU A 339 -14.04 -16.47 3.84
N PRO A 340 -12.73 -16.73 3.62
CA PRO A 340 -12.16 -18.04 3.84
C PRO A 340 -12.20 -18.40 5.35
N PRO A 341 -12.40 -19.68 5.70
CA PRO A 341 -12.32 -20.11 7.09
C PRO A 341 -10.89 -19.95 7.64
N LEU A 342 -10.78 -19.73 8.95
CA LEU A 342 -9.49 -19.58 9.62
C LEU A 342 -8.62 -20.85 9.50
N ASN A 343 -7.39 -20.67 9.03
CA ASN A 343 -6.39 -21.74 8.94
C ASN A 343 -5.94 -22.19 10.34
N LEU A 344 -5.43 -23.43 10.45
CA LEU A 344 -4.88 -23.97 11.71
C LEU A 344 -3.81 -23.04 12.31
N LEU A 345 -2.92 -22.52 11.46
CA LEU A 345 -1.85 -21.61 11.88
C LEU A 345 -2.39 -20.29 12.47
N GLN A 346 -3.44 -19.73 11.86
CA GLN A 346 -4.11 -18.53 12.36
C GLN A 346 -4.80 -18.79 13.71
N LYS A 347 -5.47 -19.95 13.86
CA LYS A 347 -6.08 -20.39 15.12
C LYS A 347 -5.04 -20.53 16.24
N LEU A 348 -3.92 -21.20 15.97
CA LEU A 348 -2.82 -21.36 16.93
C LEU A 348 -2.22 -20.02 17.34
N THR A 349 -2.07 -19.10 16.40
CA THR A 349 -1.53 -17.75 16.64
C THR A 349 -2.49 -16.90 17.49
N ALA A 350 -3.79 -16.97 17.21
CA ALA A 350 -4.81 -16.36 18.06
C ALA A 350 -4.75 -16.92 19.49
N CYS A 351 -4.65 -18.25 19.64
CA CYS A 351 -4.49 -18.89 20.94
C CYS A 351 -3.22 -18.43 21.67
N PHE A 352 -2.10 -18.27 20.96
CA PHE A 352 -0.85 -17.78 21.53
C PHE A 352 -0.97 -16.35 22.09
N PHE A 353 -1.58 -15.43 21.33
CA PHE A 353 -1.80 -14.07 21.80
C PHE A 353 -2.78 -14.01 22.97
N LEU A 354 -3.87 -14.78 22.91
CA LEU A 354 -4.83 -14.89 24.01
C LEU A 354 -4.19 -15.47 25.27
N GLY A 355 -3.42 -16.55 25.15
CA GLY A 355 -2.67 -17.13 26.27
C GLY A 355 -1.68 -16.14 26.88
N SER A 356 -0.97 -15.38 26.05
CA SER A 356 -0.06 -14.31 26.51
C SER A 356 -0.81 -13.21 27.28
N ALA A 357 -2.00 -12.83 26.84
CA ALA A 357 -2.86 -11.86 27.52
C ALA A 357 -3.36 -12.39 28.88
N VAL A 358 -3.74 -13.67 28.95
CA VAL A 358 -4.14 -14.33 30.21
C VAL A 358 -2.99 -14.37 31.19
N VAL A 359 -1.79 -14.77 30.76
CA VAL A 359 -0.58 -14.78 31.61
C VAL A 359 -0.27 -13.37 32.12
N PHE A 360 -0.37 -12.35 31.25
CA PHE A 360 -0.21 -10.96 31.68
C PHE A 360 -1.24 -10.56 32.75
N ALA A 361 -2.52 -10.90 32.56
CA ALA A 361 -3.58 -10.62 33.53
C ALA A 361 -3.32 -11.31 34.87
N VAL A 362 -2.93 -12.59 34.86
CA VAL A 362 -2.58 -13.36 36.07
C VAL A 362 -1.39 -12.72 36.79
N LEU A 363 -0.30 -12.40 36.09
CA LEU A 363 0.86 -11.72 36.69
C LEU A 363 0.54 -10.30 37.19
N HIS A 364 -0.41 -9.62 36.53
CA HIS A 364 -0.90 -8.32 36.96
C HIS A 364 -1.66 -8.43 38.29
N VAL A 365 -2.61 -9.35 38.39
CA VAL A 365 -3.40 -9.63 39.60
C VAL A 365 -2.51 -10.12 40.74
N LEU A 366 -1.67 -11.14 40.51
CA LEU A 366 -0.74 -11.67 41.53
C LEU A 366 0.26 -10.62 42.02
N GLY A 367 0.68 -9.70 41.15
CA GLY A 367 1.57 -8.61 41.54
C GLY A 367 0.88 -7.42 42.20
N LYS A 368 -0.45 -7.27 42.09
CA LYS A 368 -1.23 -6.26 42.83
C LYS A 368 -1.35 -6.64 44.32
N ASN A 369 -1.24 -7.93 44.65
CA ASN A 369 -1.24 -8.46 46.02
C ASN A 369 0.09 -8.25 46.79
N ARG A 370 1.18 -7.85 46.13
CA ARG A 370 2.43 -7.44 46.80
C ARG A 370 2.51 -5.92 46.82
N HIS A 371 2.07 -5.30 47.92
CA HIS A 371 2.20 -3.87 48.18
C HIS A 371 3.62 -3.35 47.86
N ARG A 372 3.71 -2.32 47.03
CA ARG A 372 4.78 -1.32 47.10
C ARG A 372 4.12 0.06 47.22
N ARG A 373 4.49 0.77 48.29
CA ARG A 373 4.13 2.17 48.54
C ARG A 373 4.42 3.03 47.30
N PRO A 374 3.59 4.04 46.99
CA PRO A 374 3.90 5.00 45.95
C PRO A 374 5.04 5.90 46.45
N VAL A 375 6.13 5.96 45.71
CA VAL A 375 7.07 7.10 45.77
C VAL A 375 6.60 8.09 44.69
N PRO A 376 6.43 9.39 44.99
CA PRO A 376 6.08 10.36 43.97
C PRO A 376 7.25 10.47 42.99
N THR A 377 6.97 10.28 41.70
CA THR A 377 7.94 10.56 40.64
C THR A 377 7.76 11.99 40.21
N ASP A 378 8.74 12.84 40.53
CA ASP A 378 8.83 14.19 39.98
C ASP A 378 8.87 14.14 38.45
N VAL A 379 7.98 14.95 37.88
CA VAL A 379 7.79 15.15 36.44
C VAL A 379 8.73 16.27 36.03
N GLU A 380 9.72 15.96 35.18
CA GLU A 380 10.47 16.83 34.24
C GLU A 380 11.98 16.62 34.29
N SER A 381 12.48 15.93 33.26
CA SER A 381 13.82 16.14 32.72
C SER A 381 13.80 15.59 31.29
N LEU A 382 13.57 16.51 30.35
CA LEU A 382 13.80 16.35 28.92
C LEU A 382 15.31 16.58 28.67
N GLU A 383 16.15 15.70 29.20
CA GLU A 383 17.53 15.56 28.73
C GLU A 383 17.75 14.15 28.24
N GLU A 384 18.30 14.06 27.04
CA GLU A 384 18.66 12.84 26.36
C GLU A 384 19.45 11.91 27.26
N LYS A 385 18.91 10.71 27.47
CA LYS A 385 19.69 9.61 28.01
C LYS A 385 20.76 9.22 26.96
N LYS A 386 21.98 9.69 27.21
CA LYS A 386 23.25 9.26 26.60
C LYS A 386 23.28 7.72 26.43
N PRO A 387 23.76 7.17 25.30
CA PRO A 387 23.85 5.73 25.15
C PRO A 387 25.02 5.17 25.95
N ALA A 388 24.83 3.96 26.50
CA ALA A 388 25.79 3.10 27.21
C ALA A 388 26.06 3.40 28.71
N SER A 389 25.24 2.82 29.58
CA SER A 389 25.69 1.79 30.55
C SER A 389 24.48 1.13 31.23
N ALA A 390 24.54 -0.20 31.41
CA ALA A 390 23.59 -1.08 32.09
C ALA A 390 22.10 -1.04 31.65
N ALA A 391 21.70 -2.04 30.85
CA ALA A 391 20.29 -2.36 30.65
C ALA A 391 19.70 -2.85 31.98
N VAL A 392 18.75 -2.10 32.55
CA VAL A 392 17.92 -2.56 33.67
C VAL A 392 17.17 -3.81 33.20
N PRO A 393 17.19 -4.92 33.96
CA PRO A 393 16.45 -6.13 33.57
C PRO A 393 14.97 -5.80 33.42
N LEU A 394 14.42 -6.07 32.23
CA LEU A 394 13.00 -5.91 31.95
C LEU A 394 12.22 -6.81 32.93
N GLY A 395 11.26 -6.25 33.68
CA GLY A 395 10.47 -7.02 34.63
C GLY A 395 9.70 -8.15 33.93
N GLN A 396 9.48 -9.27 34.63
CA GLN A 396 8.83 -10.48 34.08
C GLN A 396 7.47 -10.22 33.39
N LYS A 397 6.78 -9.12 33.71
CA LYS A 397 5.48 -8.75 33.11
C LYS A 397 5.60 -8.08 31.74
N ALA A 398 6.72 -7.41 31.46
CA ALA A 398 6.91 -6.59 30.28
C ALA A 398 6.82 -7.36 28.94
N PRO A 399 7.40 -8.56 28.76
CA PRO A 399 7.28 -9.28 27.49
C PRO A 399 5.83 -9.71 27.20
N PHE A 400 5.08 -10.16 28.21
CA PHE A 400 3.67 -10.54 28.04
C PHE A 400 2.79 -9.32 27.75
N GLN A 401 3.10 -8.16 28.33
CA GLN A 401 2.44 -6.91 27.99
C GLN A 401 2.69 -6.53 26.52
N ALA A 402 3.94 -6.64 26.06
CA ALA A 402 4.30 -6.35 24.67
C ALA A 402 3.60 -7.30 23.69
N LEU A 403 3.54 -8.60 24.01
CA LEU A 403 2.79 -9.61 23.23
C LEU A 403 1.28 -9.34 23.22
N CYS A 404 0.69 -8.93 24.35
CA CYS A 404 -0.72 -8.57 24.41
C CYS A 404 -1.04 -7.38 23.50
N ARG A 405 -0.22 -6.31 23.55
CA ARG A 405 -0.38 -5.15 22.66
C ARG A 405 -0.20 -5.54 21.19
N MET A 406 0.79 -6.39 20.90
CA MET A 406 0.98 -6.94 19.56
C MET A 406 -0.26 -7.70 19.09
N GLY A 407 -0.84 -8.56 19.93
CA GLY A 407 -2.06 -9.30 19.60
C GLY A 407 -3.25 -8.40 19.24
N ILE A 408 -3.43 -7.28 19.96
CA ILE A 408 -4.47 -6.29 19.65
C ILE A 408 -4.21 -5.64 18.27
N ILE A 409 -2.96 -5.24 17.99
CA ILE A 409 -2.59 -4.64 16.71
C ILE A 409 -2.75 -5.64 15.55
N MET A 410 -2.33 -6.89 15.74
CA MET A 410 -2.51 -7.96 14.75
C MET A 410 -3.99 -8.26 14.51
N GLY A 411 -4.81 -8.27 15.56
CA GLY A 411 -6.27 -8.37 15.45
C GLY A 411 -6.86 -7.21 14.64
N TYR A 412 -6.43 -5.98 14.91
CA TYR A 412 -6.84 -4.81 14.12
C TYR A 412 -6.46 -4.95 12.65
N PHE A 413 -5.22 -5.35 12.33
CA PHE A 413 -4.82 -5.56 10.94
C PHE A 413 -5.64 -6.64 10.24
N TYR A 414 -5.91 -7.75 10.94
CA TYR A 414 -6.76 -8.81 10.42
C TYR A 414 -8.16 -8.30 10.10
N LEU A 415 -8.75 -7.47 10.98
CA LEU A 415 -10.07 -6.86 10.76
C LEU A 415 -10.10 -5.86 9.60
N CYS A 416 -9.00 -5.16 9.35
CA CYS A 416 -8.87 -4.21 8.24
C CYS A 416 -8.77 -4.88 6.88
N ASP A 417 -7.97 -5.93 6.78
CA ASP A 417 -7.60 -6.51 5.48
C ASP A 417 -8.40 -7.79 5.17
N ARG A 418 -8.44 -8.74 6.12
CA ARG A 418 -8.99 -10.09 5.94
C ARG A 418 -10.44 -10.22 6.37
N ALA A 419 -10.88 -9.44 7.36
CA ALA A 419 -12.29 -9.33 7.64
C ALA A 419 -12.90 -8.25 6.74
N ASP A 420 -14.08 -8.53 6.18
CA ASP A 420 -14.85 -7.50 5.50
C ASP A 420 -15.60 -6.68 6.55
N VAL A 421 -14.85 -5.99 7.42
CA VAL A 421 -15.38 -5.05 8.44
C VAL A 421 -15.24 -3.61 7.99
N PHE A 422 -14.23 -3.28 7.19
CA PHE A 422 -14.08 -1.95 6.64
C PHE A 422 -14.30 -1.97 5.13
N MET A 423 -14.69 -0.82 4.58
CA MET A 423 -14.95 -0.67 3.16
C MET A 423 -13.63 -0.57 2.38
N LYS A 424 -13.65 -0.99 1.11
CA LYS A 424 -12.47 -1.03 0.25
C LYS A 424 -12.79 -0.33 -1.08
N GLU A 425 -11.91 0.56 -1.51
CA GLU A 425 -12.03 1.29 -2.79
C GLU A 425 -10.81 1.07 -3.69
N HIS A 426 -10.99 1.21 -5.01
CA HIS A 426 -9.91 1.17 -5.99
C HIS A 426 -8.97 2.36 -5.85
N LYS A 427 -7.69 2.12 -6.13
CA LYS A 427 -6.72 3.20 -6.27
C LYS A 427 -6.98 3.96 -7.57
N PHE A 428 -7.14 5.28 -7.45
CA PHE A 428 -7.25 6.15 -8.61
C PHE A 428 -6.18 7.25 -8.54
N TYR A 429 -5.30 7.26 -9.54
CA TYR A 429 -4.22 8.23 -9.60
C TYR A 429 -4.69 9.55 -10.20
N THR A 430 -4.42 10.64 -9.49
CA THR A 430 -4.47 12.01 -10.01
C THR A 430 -3.21 12.75 -9.63
N HIS A 431 -2.77 13.69 -10.46
CA HIS A 431 -1.60 14.52 -10.16
C HIS A 431 -1.77 15.28 -8.83
N SER A 432 -2.97 15.81 -8.58
CA SER A 432 -3.30 16.52 -7.35
C SER A 432 -3.18 15.64 -6.10
N ALA A 433 -3.69 14.40 -6.16
CA ALA A 433 -3.62 13.47 -5.03
C ALA A 433 -2.19 13.05 -4.66
N PHE A 434 -1.22 13.15 -5.59
CA PHE A 434 0.19 12.87 -5.31
C PHE A 434 0.96 14.13 -4.90
N PHE A 435 0.89 15.21 -5.67
CA PHE A 435 1.74 16.39 -5.48
C PHE A 435 1.29 17.28 -4.30
N ILE A 436 -0.01 17.37 -4.00
CA ILE A 436 -0.47 18.21 -2.87
C ILE A 436 0.04 17.67 -1.52
N PRO A 437 -0.15 16.38 -1.18
CA PRO A 437 0.44 15.82 0.05
C PRO A 437 1.97 15.91 0.06
N LEU A 438 2.62 15.75 -1.09
CA LEU A 438 4.07 15.88 -1.23
C LEU A 438 4.56 17.28 -0.82
N ILE A 439 3.93 18.33 -1.35
CA ILE A 439 4.27 19.73 -1.01
C ILE A 439 4.06 19.95 0.50
N TYR A 440 2.93 19.49 1.04
CA TYR A 440 2.61 19.67 2.46
C TYR A 440 3.67 19.04 3.38
N ILE A 441 4.12 17.80 3.11
CA ILE A 441 5.14 17.16 3.95
C ILE A 441 6.51 17.86 3.86
N PHE A 442 6.88 18.41 2.70
CA PHE A 442 8.14 19.14 2.55
C PHE A 442 8.10 20.50 3.25
N VAL A 443 6.96 21.20 3.18
CA VAL A 443 6.73 22.44 3.94
C VAL A 443 6.87 22.17 5.44
N LEU A 444 6.21 21.14 5.97
CA LEU A 444 6.39 20.73 7.37
C LEU A 444 7.85 20.40 7.69
N GLY A 445 8.53 19.65 6.82
CA GLY A 445 9.94 19.29 6.98
C GLY A 445 10.86 20.51 7.15
N ILE A 446 10.61 21.58 6.38
CA ILE A 446 11.37 22.83 6.45
C ILE A 446 11.11 23.57 7.77
N PHE A 447 9.85 23.66 8.21
CA PHE A 447 9.48 24.34 9.46
C PHE A 447 10.10 23.71 10.71
N TYR A 448 10.31 22.38 10.73
CA TYR A 448 10.89 21.65 11.85
C TYR A 448 12.40 21.41 11.70
N SER A 449 13.15 22.41 11.22
CA SER A 449 14.61 22.34 11.08
C SER A 449 15.32 22.67 12.40
N GLU A 450 16.27 21.82 12.79
CA GLU A 450 17.12 21.98 13.97
C GLU A 450 18.61 21.94 13.61
N ASN A 451 19.46 22.48 14.49
CA ASN A 451 20.91 22.42 14.31
C ASN A 451 21.44 21.02 14.67
N SER A 452 22.27 20.47 13.78
CA SER A 452 22.94 19.19 13.97
C SER A 452 24.06 19.30 15.02
N LYS A 453 24.21 18.23 15.82
CA LYS A 453 25.29 18.13 16.82
C LYS A 453 26.63 17.80 16.20
N GLU A 454 26.61 17.03 15.11
CA GLU A 454 27.80 16.58 14.39
C GLU A 454 27.82 17.18 12.98
N THR A 455 28.97 17.65 12.53
CA THR A 455 29.17 18.18 11.16
C THR A 455 29.80 17.16 10.21
N LYS A 456 29.85 15.88 10.61
CA LYS A 456 30.38 14.81 9.76
C LYS A 456 29.46 14.54 8.58
N LEU A 457 30.05 14.18 7.43
CA LEU A 457 29.27 13.78 6.25
C LEU A 457 28.38 12.57 6.59
N LEU A 458 27.09 12.65 6.24
CA LEU A 458 26.08 11.62 6.51
C LEU A 458 26.04 11.18 7.98
N ASN A 459 25.92 12.16 8.87
CA ASN A 459 25.77 11.88 10.30
C ASN A 459 24.46 11.08 10.59
N ARG A 460 24.31 10.61 11.83
CA ARG A 460 23.15 9.80 12.22
C ARG A 460 21.81 10.54 12.03
N GLU A 461 21.78 11.84 12.36
CA GLU A 461 20.58 12.68 12.29
C GLU A 461 20.14 12.91 10.82
N GLN A 462 21.09 13.16 9.93
CA GLN A 462 20.87 13.32 8.48
C GLN A 462 20.49 12.01 7.81
N THR A 463 21.09 10.88 8.21
CA THR A 463 20.70 9.58 7.65
C THR A 463 19.29 9.18 8.10
N ASP A 464 18.89 9.51 9.34
CA ASP A 464 17.49 9.37 9.78
C ASP A 464 16.56 10.35 9.05
N GLU A 465 16.93 11.62 8.88
CA GLU A 465 16.18 12.59 8.05
C GLU A 465 15.97 12.06 6.63
N TRP A 466 17.05 11.57 6.02
CA TRP A 466 17.04 11.04 4.66
C TRP A 466 16.08 9.85 4.54
N LYS A 467 16.14 8.90 5.48
CA LYS A 467 15.17 7.81 5.54
C LYS A 467 13.74 8.33 5.70
N GLY A 468 13.52 9.27 6.61
CA GLY A 468 12.20 9.79 6.92
C GLY A 468 11.48 10.38 5.72
N TRP A 469 12.11 11.34 5.02
CA TRP A 469 11.47 11.95 3.86
C TRP A 469 11.30 10.94 2.73
N MET A 470 12.28 10.07 2.48
CA MET A 470 12.14 9.00 1.47
C MET A 470 10.96 8.09 1.80
N GLN A 471 10.80 7.72 3.08
CA GLN A 471 9.69 6.87 3.52
C GLN A 471 8.35 7.53 3.27
N LEU A 472 8.20 8.81 3.63
CA LEU A 472 6.95 9.55 3.42
C LEU A 472 6.61 9.69 1.93
N VAL A 473 7.61 9.89 1.06
CA VAL A 473 7.40 9.91 -0.39
C VAL A 473 6.93 8.55 -0.93
N ILE A 474 7.57 7.45 -0.49
CA ILE A 474 7.19 6.08 -0.87
C ILE A 474 5.75 5.77 -0.41
N LEU A 475 5.40 6.22 0.79
CA LEU A 475 4.07 6.09 1.37
C LEU A 475 2.99 6.81 0.55
N ILE A 476 3.21 8.09 0.21
CA ILE A 476 2.30 8.87 -0.65
C ILE A 476 2.17 8.21 -2.03
N TYR A 477 3.29 7.72 -2.57
CA TYR A 477 3.33 7.02 -3.85
C TYR A 477 2.41 5.78 -3.88
N HIS A 478 2.41 4.97 -2.82
CA HIS A 478 1.60 3.74 -2.79
C HIS A 478 0.11 4.00 -2.59
N ILE A 479 -0.27 4.97 -1.74
CA ILE A 479 -1.68 5.30 -1.50
C ILE A 479 -2.32 5.99 -2.70
N SER A 480 -1.59 6.88 -3.38
CA SER A 480 -2.08 7.60 -4.57
C SER A 480 -2.08 6.76 -5.86
N GLY A 481 -1.47 5.57 -5.85
CA GLY A 481 -1.37 4.74 -7.06
C GLY A 481 -0.44 5.34 -8.12
N ALA A 482 0.48 6.24 -7.75
CA ALA A 482 1.37 6.98 -8.66
C ALA A 482 2.35 6.10 -9.48
N SER A 483 2.34 4.78 -9.26
CA SER A 483 3.00 3.80 -10.13
C SER A 483 2.54 3.84 -11.58
N ALA A 484 1.36 4.38 -11.88
CA ALA A 484 0.86 4.57 -13.24
C ALA A 484 1.65 5.65 -14.00
N PHE A 485 2.22 6.64 -13.29
CA PHE A 485 3.00 7.71 -13.88
C PHE A 485 4.50 7.37 -13.83
N ILE A 486 5.06 7.03 -15.00
CA ILE A 486 6.43 6.52 -15.16
C ILE A 486 7.50 7.43 -14.52
N PRO A 487 7.47 8.78 -14.68
CA PRO A 487 8.52 9.63 -14.13
C PRO A 487 8.60 9.55 -12.60
N VAL A 488 7.45 9.54 -11.92
CA VAL A 488 7.37 9.37 -10.47
C VAL A 488 7.83 7.97 -10.06
N TYR A 489 7.40 6.93 -10.79
CA TYR A 489 7.86 5.56 -10.57
C TYR A 489 9.40 5.49 -10.57
N MET A 490 10.07 6.08 -11.58
CA MET A 490 11.53 6.05 -11.69
C MET A 490 12.25 6.80 -10.56
N HIS A 491 11.69 7.93 -10.08
CA HIS A 491 12.26 8.63 -8.93
C HIS A 491 12.11 7.81 -7.63
N VAL A 492 10.94 7.21 -7.40
CA VAL A 492 10.70 6.35 -6.25
C VAL A 492 11.62 5.12 -6.28
N ARG A 493 11.90 4.56 -7.46
CA ARG A 493 12.90 3.48 -7.62
C ARG A 493 14.30 3.90 -7.17
N VAL A 494 14.73 5.13 -7.45
CA VAL A 494 16.00 5.67 -6.92
C VAL A 494 15.96 5.78 -5.40
N LEU A 495 14.83 6.12 -4.79
CA LEU A 495 14.70 6.16 -3.32
C LEU A 495 14.87 4.76 -2.70
N VAL A 496 14.31 3.72 -3.33
CA VAL A 496 14.51 2.33 -2.89
C VAL A 496 15.99 1.91 -3.02
N ALA A 497 16.64 2.25 -4.14
CA ALA A 497 18.07 2.04 -4.31
C ALA A 497 18.89 2.81 -3.25
N ALA A 498 18.50 4.03 -2.90
CA ALA A 498 19.13 4.83 -1.85
C ALA A 498 19.04 4.17 -0.45
N TYR A 499 17.92 3.50 -0.13
CA TYR A 499 17.80 2.70 1.09
C TYR A 499 18.80 1.54 1.15
N LEU A 500 18.97 0.83 0.03
CA LEU A 500 19.95 -0.25 -0.08
C LEU A 500 21.39 0.28 -0.04
N PHE A 501 21.64 1.42 -0.68
CA PHE A 501 22.92 2.13 -0.58
C PHE A 501 23.25 2.50 0.88
N GLN A 502 22.29 3.06 1.62
CA GLN A 502 22.47 3.37 3.04
C GLN A 502 22.72 2.11 3.89
N THR A 503 22.09 0.99 3.54
CA THR A 503 22.34 -0.31 4.18
C THR A 503 23.79 -0.74 3.97
N GLY A 504 24.29 -0.67 2.73
CA GLY A 504 25.69 -0.92 2.38
C GLY A 504 26.65 0.02 3.12
N TYR A 505 26.40 1.32 3.07
CA TYR A 505 27.21 2.35 3.73
C TYR A 505 27.27 2.15 5.25
N GLY A 506 26.12 2.01 5.89
CA GLY A 506 26.00 1.95 7.35
C GLY A 506 26.62 0.68 7.95
N HIS A 507 26.31 -0.48 7.38
CA HIS A 507 26.85 -1.74 7.88
C HIS A 507 28.34 -1.91 7.58
N PHE A 508 28.81 -1.50 6.39
CA PHE A 508 30.25 -1.49 6.09
C PHE A 508 31.01 -0.60 7.07
N SER A 509 30.54 0.65 7.27
CA SER A 509 31.17 1.60 8.20
C SER A 509 31.20 1.06 9.63
N PHE A 510 30.12 0.39 10.07
CA PHE A 510 30.07 -0.25 11.38
C PHE A 510 31.13 -1.34 11.54
N PHE A 511 31.21 -2.31 10.62
CA PHE A 511 32.18 -3.40 10.72
C PHE A 511 33.62 -2.92 10.56
N TRP A 512 33.86 -1.94 9.69
CA TRP A 512 35.18 -1.35 9.47
C TRP A 512 35.73 -0.61 10.71
N LEU A 513 34.88 0.20 11.36
CA LEU A 513 35.27 1.06 12.48
C LEU A 513 35.23 0.31 13.82
N LYS A 514 34.17 -0.44 14.09
CA LYS A 514 33.96 -1.09 15.40
C LYS A 514 34.52 -2.51 15.46
N GLY A 515 34.59 -3.22 14.34
CA GLY A 515 35.12 -4.59 14.30
C GLY A 515 34.31 -5.63 15.08
N ASP A 516 33.05 -5.35 15.39
CA ASP A 516 32.18 -6.26 16.11
C ASP A 516 31.48 -7.22 15.14
N PHE A 517 32.02 -8.44 15.02
CA PHE A 517 31.47 -9.55 14.24
C PHE A 517 30.71 -10.56 15.11
N GLY A 518 30.27 -10.16 16.31
CA GLY A 518 29.58 -11.05 17.24
C GLY A 518 28.21 -11.52 16.73
N LEU A 519 27.90 -12.81 16.92
CA LEU A 519 26.62 -13.43 16.53
C LEU A 519 25.41 -12.70 17.14
N ASN A 520 25.53 -12.24 18.38
CA ASN A 520 24.47 -11.48 19.08
C ASN A 520 24.01 -10.25 18.27
N ARG A 521 24.97 -9.46 17.75
CA ARG A 521 24.65 -8.26 16.97
C ARG A 521 23.94 -8.63 15.67
N VAL A 522 24.41 -9.66 14.98
CA VAL A 522 23.80 -10.16 13.74
C VAL A 522 22.37 -10.59 14.00
N CYS A 523 22.13 -11.42 15.02
CA CYS A 523 20.78 -11.84 15.40
C CYS A 523 19.89 -10.67 15.78
N GLN A 524 20.43 -9.65 16.47
CA GLN A 524 19.68 -8.46 16.85
C GLN A 524 19.20 -7.65 15.63
N VAL A 525 20.07 -7.49 14.63
CA VAL A 525 19.71 -6.82 13.37
C VAL A 525 18.68 -7.65 12.61
N LEU A 526 18.92 -8.95 12.44
CA LEU A 526 18.00 -9.86 11.73
C LEU A 526 16.61 -9.87 12.38
N PHE A 527 16.53 -9.99 13.70
CA PHE A 527 15.26 -9.97 14.41
C PHE A 527 14.52 -8.65 14.22
N ARG A 528 15.20 -7.50 14.35
CA ARG A 528 14.55 -6.19 14.15
C ARG A 528 14.01 -6.02 12.73
N LEU A 529 14.73 -6.52 11.72
CA LEU A 529 14.27 -6.45 10.34
C LEU A 529 13.08 -7.37 10.07
N ASN A 530 13.11 -8.60 10.59
CA ASN A 530 12.21 -9.68 10.15
C ASN A 530 11.01 -9.90 11.08
N PHE A 531 11.09 -9.53 12.36
CA PHE A 531 10.11 -9.94 13.38
C PHE A 531 8.68 -9.58 13.01
N LEU A 532 8.41 -8.32 12.66
CA LEU A 532 7.06 -7.87 12.30
C LEU A 532 6.51 -8.63 11.10
N VAL A 533 7.32 -8.82 10.06
CA VAL A 533 6.91 -9.52 8.84
C VAL A 533 6.61 -10.98 9.11
N LEU A 534 7.44 -11.66 9.90
CA LEU A 534 7.20 -13.07 10.25
C LEU A 534 5.89 -13.25 11.02
N VAL A 535 5.58 -12.35 11.95
CA VAL A 535 4.28 -12.36 12.65
C VAL A 535 3.13 -12.11 11.68
N LEU A 536 3.29 -11.15 10.76
CA LEU A 536 2.28 -10.85 9.74
C LEU A 536 2.05 -12.02 8.78
N CYS A 537 3.08 -12.70 8.30
CA CYS A 537 2.94 -13.87 7.42
C CYS A 537 2.05 -14.94 8.04
N VAL A 538 2.21 -15.17 9.35
CA VAL A 538 1.45 -16.15 10.13
C VAL A 538 0.00 -15.69 10.36
N VAL A 539 -0.22 -14.41 10.68
CA VAL A 539 -1.57 -13.86 10.93
C VAL A 539 -2.37 -13.70 9.64
N MET A 540 -1.73 -13.23 8.57
CA MET A 540 -2.36 -12.86 7.30
C MET A 540 -2.41 -13.97 6.27
N ASP A 541 -1.75 -15.10 6.53
CA ASP A 541 -1.61 -16.23 5.60
C ASP A 541 -1.01 -15.79 4.25
N ARG A 542 0.10 -15.05 4.32
CA ARG A 542 0.82 -14.56 3.14
C ARG A 542 2.28 -14.97 3.16
N PRO A 543 2.86 -15.31 2.00
CA PRO A 543 4.26 -15.73 1.90
C PRO A 543 5.20 -14.57 2.26
N TYR A 544 6.40 -14.90 2.73
CA TYR A 544 7.40 -13.92 3.17
C TYR A 544 7.76 -12.91 2.06
N GLN A 545 7.83 -13.39 0.81
CA GLN A 545 8.13 -12.58 -0.37
C GLN A 545 7.07 -11.50 -0.68
N PHE A 546 5.85 -11.60 -0.14
CA PHE A 546 4.83 -10.55 -0.27
C PHE A 546 5.34 -9.19 0.26
N TYR A 547 6.14 -9.22 1.32
CA TYR A 547 6.77 -8.03 1.91
C TYR A 547 8.20 -7.83 1.37
N TYR A 548 8.38 -7.97 0.05
CA TYR A 548 9.67 -8.14 -0.67
C TYR A 548 10.85 -7.27 -0.20
N PHE A 549 10.59 -6.04 0.28
CA PHE A 549 11.64 -5.13 0.76
C PHE A 549 12.42 -5.69 1.96
N VAL A 550 11.73 -6.37 2.88
CA VAL A 550 12.34 -6.92 4.10
C VAL A 550 13.21 -8.16 3.80
N PRO A 551 12.77 -9.16 3.00
CA PRO A 551 13.65 -10.19 2.45
C PRO A 551 14.87 -9.62 1.74
N LEU A 552 14.68 -8.58 0.92
CA LEU A 552 15.75 -7.95 0.14
C LEU A 552 16.82 -7.31 1.03
N VAL A 553 16.43 -6.47 2.00
CA VAL A 553 17.38 -5.84 2.93
C VAL A 553 18.06 -6.89 3.82
N THR A 554 17.32 -7.92 4.23
CA THR A 554 17.87 -9.04 5.03
C THR A 554 18.93 -9.81 4.24
N PHE A 555 18.65 -10.14 2.99
CA PHE A 555 19.60 -10.80 2.09
C PHE A 555 20.89 -9.98 1.95
N TRP A 556 20.76 -8.69 1.63
CA TRP A 556 21.92 -7.82 1.46
C TRP A 556 22.72 -7.62 2.76
N PHE A 557 22.05 -7.54 3.91
CA PHE A 557 22.75 -7.51 5.21
C PHE A 557 23.61 -8.76 5.43
N VAL A 558 23.07 -9.96 5.12
CA VAL A 558 23.82 -11.22 5.22
C VAL A 558 25.02 -11.23 4.28
N ILE A 559 24.85 -10.74 3.03
CA ILE A 559 25.96 -10.63 2.07
C ILE A 559 27.05 -9.66 2.57
N ILE A 560 26.68 -8.46 3.06
CA ILE A 560 27.64 -7.49 3.62
C ILE A 560 28.39 -8.10 4.80
N TYR A 561 27.68 -8.75 5.72
CA TYR A 561 28.29 -9.42 6.87
C TYR A 561 29.26 -10.52 6.40
N GLY A 562 28.84 -11.37 5.46
CA GLY A 562 29.67 -12.41 4.86
C GLY A 562 30.95 -11.86 4.24
N THR A 563 30.87 -10.86 3.36
CA THR A 563 32.04 -10.25 2.71
C THR A 563 33.05 -9.68 3.72
N MET A 564 32.56 -9.07 4.80
CA MET A 564 33.40 -8.47 5.83
C MET A 564 33.96 -9.49 6.83
N ALA A 565 33.18 -10.52 7.18
CA ALA A 565 33.55 -11.54 8.16
C ALA A 565 34.46 -12.64 7.59
N VAL A 566 34.35 -12.95 6.29
CA VAL A 566 35.22 -13.92 5.61
C VAL A 566 36.68 -13.53 5.81
N TRP A 567 37.51 -14.50 6.14
CA TRP A 567 38.93 -14.25 6.38
C TRP A 567 39.63 -13.70 5.13
N PRO A 568 40.51 -12.69 5.24
CA PRO A 568 40.93 -12.01 6.46
C PRO A 568 39.94 -10.92 6.92
N GLN A 569 39.72 -10.82 8.24
CA GLN A 569 38.95 -9.71 8.83
C GLN A 569 39.81 -8.44 8.82
N ILE A 570 39.38 -7.45 8.06
CA ILE A 570 40.12 -6.20 7.83
C ILE A 570 39.40 -5.07 8.57
N LEU A 571 40.01 -4.61 9.65
CA LEU A 571 39.55 -3.45 10.42
C LEU A 571 40.38 -2.23 10.06
N GLN A 572 39.86 -1.03 10.35
CA GLN A 572 40.57 0.23 10.15
C GLN A 572 41.98 0.23 10.79
N LYS A 573 42.12 -0.28 12.03
CA LYS A 573 43.41 -0.36 12.73
C LYS A 573 44.44 -1.19 11.98
N LYS A 574 44.02 -2.36 11.48
CA LYS A 574 44.87 -3.29 10.72
C LYS A 574 45.22 -2.72 9.34
N ALA A 575 44.25 -2.09 8.69
CA ALA A 575 44.43 -1.45 7.39
C ALA A 575 45.40 -0.26 7.44
N ASN A 576 45.40 0.49 8.54
CA ASN A 576 46.30 1.61 8.72
C ASN A 576 47.77 1.20 8.86
N SER A 577 48.05 -0.01 9.35
CA SER A 577 49.42 -0.51 9.53
C SER A 577 50.09 -0.91 8.22
N ASN A 578 49.33 -1.43 7.24
CA ASN A 578 49.89 -1.85 5.95
C ASN A 578 48.91 -1.55 4.80
N ARG A 579 49.40 -0.81 3.78
CA ARG A 579 48.64 -0.44 2.57
C ARG A 579 48.06 -1.67 1.84
N MET A 580 48.70 -2.83 1.93
CA MET A 580 48.22 -4.08 1.35
C MET A 580 46.80 -4.46 1.81
N TRP A 581 46.42 -4.11 3.04
CA TRP A 581 45.07 -4.38 3.54
C TRP A 581 44.00 -3.49 2.89
N HIS A 582 44.33 -2.29 2.41
CA HIS A 582 43.42 -1.49 1.59
C HIS A 582 43.18 -2.14 0.22
N LEU A 583 44.22 -2.71 -0.39
CA LEU A 583 44.09 -3.50 -1.63
C LEU A 583 43.28 -4.77 -1.41
N ALA A 584 43.46 -5.45 -0.28
CA ALA A 584 42.69 -6.64 0.06
C ALA A 584 41.18 -6.36 0.22
N VAL A 585 40.79 -5.19 0.74
CA VAL A 585 39.38 -4.77 0.77
C VAL A 585 38.86 -4.51 -0.63
N LEU A 586 39.63 -3.82 -1.47
CA LEU A 586 39.24 -3.57 -2.86
C LEU A 586 39.07 -4.89 -3.63
N ALA A 587 39.95 -5.86 -3.40
CA ALA A 587 39.83 -7.21 -3.95
C ALA A 587 38.57 -7.92 -3.47
N LYS A 588 38.19 -7.80 -2.19
CA LYS A 588 36.92 -8.33 -1.67
C LYS A 588 35.69 -7.67 -2.32
N LEU A 589 35.72 -6.35 -2.50
CA LEU A 589 34.64 -5.63 -3.19
C LEU A 589 34.56 -6.02 -4.67
N LEU A 590 35.70 -6.20 -5.34
CA LEU A 590 35.74 -6.69 -6.72
C LEU A 590 35.19 -8.13 -6.81
N GLY A 591 35.55 -9.00 -5.88
CA GLY A 591 34.98 -10.35 -5.79
C GLY A 591 33.45 -10.33 -5.60
N LEU A 592 32.95 -9.43 -4.75
CA LEU A 592 31.50 -9.21 -4.58
C LEU A 592 30.84 -8.69 -5.86
N LEU A 593 31.49 -7.78 -6.59
CA LEU A 593 30.99 -7.27 -7.88
C LEU A 593 30.88 -8.40 -8.90
N VAL A 594 31.92 -9.22 -9.04
CA VAL A 594 31.92 -10.38 -9.94
C VAL A 594 30.80 -11.34 -9.54
N PHE A 595 30.64 -11.63 -8.25
CA PHE A 595 29.54 -12.46 -7.74
C PHE A 595 28.16 -11.91 -8.14
N ILE A 596 27.93 -10.61 -7.99
CA ILE A 596 26.67 -9.96 -8.39
C ILE A 596 26.46 -10.06 -9.91
N CYS A 597 27.50 -9.82 -10.71
CA CYS A 597 27.43 -9.92 -12.17
C CYS A 597 27.10 -11.35 -12.64
N LEU A 598 27.68 -12.37 -12.00
CA LEU A 598 27.39 -13.79 -12.30
C LEU A 598 25.91 -14.13 -12.05
N PHE A 599 25.37 -13.75 -10.89
CA PHE A 599 23.95 -13.96 -10.56
C PHE A 599 23.01 -13.14 -11.46
N SER A 600 23.48 -11.99 -11.97
CA SER A 600 22.69 -11.15 -12.85
C SER A 600 22.69 -11.60 -14.31
N PHE A 601 23.70 -12.35 -14.75
CA PHE A 601 23.85 -12.75 -16.15
C PHE A 601 22.91 -13.90 -16.52
N SER A 602 22.71 -14.87 -15.62
CA SER A 602 21.86 -16.03 -15.85
C SER A 602 20.65 -16.04 -14.91
N GLN A 603 19.46 -15.88 -15.49
CA GLN A 603 18.20 -16.05 -14.77
C GLN A 603 18.04 -17.49 -14.28
N GLU A 604 18.32 -18.47 -15.14
CA GLU A 604 18.20 -19.90 -14.80
C GLU A 604 19.11 -20.29 -13.64
N PHE A 605 20.34 -19.79 -13.59
CA PHE A 605 21.26 -20.04 -12.48
C PHE A 605 20.72 -19.44 -11.17
N PHE A 606 20.23 -18.20 -11.21
CA PHE A 606 19.64 -17.55 -10.05
C PHE A 606 18.43 -18.34 -9.53
N GLU A 607 17.47 -18.65 -10.42
CA GLU A 607 16.26 -19.39 -10.07
C GLU A 607 16.59 -20.78 -9.56
N SER A 608 17.56 -21.48 -10.16
CA SER A 608 18.02 -22.80 -9.70
C SER A 608 18.59 -22.77 -8.27
N VAL A 609 19.43 -21.79 -7.94
CA VAL A 609 20.01 -21.64 -6.59
C VAL A 609 18.93 -21.37 -5.53
N PHE A 610 17.96 -20.50 -5.84
CA PHE A 610 16.91 -20.13 -4.88
C PHE A 610 15.69 -21.06 -4.90
N SER A 611 15.58 -21.98 -5.85
CA SER A 611 14.51 -23.00 -5.90
C SER A 611 14.82 -24.25 -5.09
N VAL A 612 15.97 -24.32 -4.42
CA VAL A 612 16.34 -25.46 -3.56
C VAL A 612 15.55 -25.42 -2.24
N TRP A 613 14.82 -26.49 -1.95
CA TRP A 613 14.15 -26.65 -0.65
C TRP A 613 15.18 -26.81 0.48
N PRO A 614 15.02 -26.16 1.65
CA PRO A 614 13.86 -25.38 2.11
C PRO A 614 13.94 -23.88 1.79
N VAL A 615 15.02 -23.39 1.17
CA VAL A 615 15.26 -21.97 0.88
C VAL A 615 14.18 -21.40 -0.05
N SER A 616 13.70 -22.22 -1.00
CA SER A 616 12.65 -21.84 -1.93
C SER A 616 11.39 -21.32 -1.25
N LYS A 617 10.99 -21.89 -0.11
CA LYS A 617 9.80 -21.44 0.65
C LYS A 617 9.90 -20.03 1.22
N LEU A 618 11.10 -19.47 1.34
CA LEU A 618 11.30 -18.09 1.78
C LEU A 618 11.12 -17.07 0.64
N PHE A 619 11.39 -17.48 -0.60
CA PHE A 619 11.46 -16.57 -1.76
C PHE A 619 10.40 -16.86 -2.85
N GLU A 620 9.64 -17.94 -2.72
CA GLU A 620 8.49 -18.26 -3.57
C GLU A 620 7.32 -17.29 -3.32
N LEU A 621 6.70 -16.83 -4.41
CA LEU A 621 5.40 -16.19 -4.44
C LEU A 621 4.54 -16.94 -5.46
N ASP A 622 3.38 -17.46 -5.04
CA ASP A 622 2.47 -18.27 -5.89
C ASP A 622 3.16 -19.45 -6.60
N GLY A 623 4.16 -20.05 -5.95
CA GLY A 623 4.93 -21.18 -6.48
C GLY A 623 6.06 -20.81 -7.44
N SER A 624 6.35 -19.51 -7.64
CA SER A 624 7.44 -19.04 -8.51
C SER A 624 8.44 -18.16 -7.75
N VAL A 625 9.74 -18.31 -8.08
CA VAL A 625 10.84 -17.48 -7.56
C VAL A 625 11.11 -16.27 -8.48
N HIS A 626 10.38 -16.14 -9.59
CA HIS A 626 10.61 -15.10 -10.59
C HIS A 626 10.47 -13.68 -10.02
N GLU A 627 9.49 -13.45 -9.14
CA GLU A 627 9.31 -12.15 -8.49
C GLU A 627 10.53 -11.78 -7.62
N TRP A 628 11.15 -12.75 -6.95
CA TRP A 628 12.38 -12.53 -6.19
C TRP A 628 13.55 -12.13 -7.10
N TRP A 629 13.74 -12.84 -8.22
CA TRP A 629 14.75 -12.47 -9.22
C TRP A 629 14.52 -11.06 -9.77
N PHE A 630 13.28 -10.74 -10.14
CA PHE A 630 12.91 -9.43 -10.67
C PHE A 630 13.25 -8.31 -9.68
N ARG A 631 12.85 -8.45 -8.40
CA ARG A 631 13.13 -7.44 -7.36
C ARG A 631 14.61 -7.30 -7.04
N TRP A 632 15.35 -8.41 -7.01
CA TRP A 632 16.79 -8.41 -6.77
C TRP A 632 17.56 -7.74 -7.91
N LYS A 633 17.20 -8.04 -9.17
CA LYS A 633 17.86 -7.53 -10.38
C LYS A 633 17.83 -6.00 -10.47
N LEU A 634 16.73 -5.37 -10.06
CA LEU A 634 16.52 -3.93 -10.23
C LEU A 634 17.53 -3.06 -9.45
N ASP A 635 17.93 -3.45 -8.24
CA ASP A 635 18.81 -2.63 -7.38
C ASP A 635 20.14 -3.32 -7.06
N ARG A 636 20.54 -4.30 -7.89
CA ARG A 636 21.68 -5.22 -7.66
C ARG A 636 23.02 -4.53 -7.33
N PHE A 637 23.26 -3.32 -7.82
CA PHE A 637 24.52 -2.60 -7.60
C PHE A 637 24.46 -1.57 -6.45
N ALA A 638 23.27 -1.25 -5.93
CA ALA A 638 23.11 -0.17 -4.95
C ALA A 638 23.93 -0.41 -3.67
N VAL A 639 23.96 -1.65 -3.18
CA VAL A 639 24.65 -2.04 -1.94
C VAL A 639 26.16 -1.94 -2.08
N ILE A 640 26.73 -2.48 -3.16
CA ILE A 640 28.18 -2.41 -3.38
C ILE A 640 28.65 -0.98 -3.60
N HIS A 641 27.84 -0.13 -4.26
CA HIS A 641 28.13 1.30 -4.35
C HIS A 641 28.14 1.97 -2.96
N GLY A 642 27.22 1.60 -2.07
CA GLY A 642 27.21 2.07 -0.67
C GLY A 642 28.47 1.66 0.11
N MET A 643 28.91 0.40 -0.04
CA MET A 643 30.14 -0.10 0.58
C MET A 643 31.38 0.61 0.03
N LEU A 644 31.46 0.77 -1.29
CA LEU A 644 32.57 1.47 -1.96
C LEU A 644 32.62 2.94 -1.55
N PHE A 645 31.47 3.62 -1.51
CA PHE A 645 31.39 5.00 -1.05
C PHE A 645 31.85 5.14 0.41
N ALA A 646 31.42 4.24 1.30
CA ALA A 646 31.89 4.23 2.69
C ALA A 646 33.41 4.07 2.78
N PHE A 647 33.99 3.16 1.98
CA PHE A 647 35.44 2.96 1.93
C PHE A 647 36.17 4.22 1.45
N ILE A 648 35.72 4.83 0.34
CA ILE A 648 36.31 6.06 -0.21
C ILE A 648 36.20 7.22 0.79
N TYR A 649 35.02 7.41 1.40
CA TYR A 649 34.79 8.45 2.40
C TYR A 649 35.76 8.31 3.59
N LEU A 650 35.89 7.11 4.15
CA LEU A 650 36.77 6.86 5.30
C LEU A 650 38.26 7.01 4.95
N LEU A 651 38.65 6.76 3.69
CA LEU A 651 39.99 7.06 3.19
C LEU A 651 40.23 8.57 3.06
N LEU A 652 39.27 9.31 2.48
CA LEU A 652 39.37 10.76 2.31
C LEU A 652 39.41 11.50 3.67
N GLN A 653 38.60 11.04 4.64
CA GLN A 653 38.61 11.56 6.00
C GLN A 653 39.98 11.33 6.67
N LYS A 654 40.61 10.17 6.44
CA LYS A 654 41.96 9.88 6.95
C LYS A 654 43.01 10.80 6.31
N CYS A 655 42.93 11.03 5.01
CA CYS A 655 43.86 11.91 4.30
C CYS A 655 43.67 13.41 4.62
N GLN A 656 42.73 13.77 5.52
CA GLN A 656 42.40 15.15 5.89
C GLN A 656 42.03 16.03 4.68
N VAL A 657 41.50 15.42 3.62
CA VAL A 657 41.06 16.12 2.40
C VAL A 657 39.70 16.80 2.63
N LEU A 658 38.92 16.31 3.59
CA LEU A 658 37.58 16.81 3.91
C LEU A 658 37.63 17.79 5.09
N SER A 659 37.16 19.03 4.88
CA SER A 659 36.91 19.97 6.00
C SER A 659 35.52 19.73 6.57
N GLU A 660 35.47 19.07 7.73
CA GLU A 660 34.23 18.84 8.49
C GLU A 660 33.97 19.93 9.55
N SER A 661 34.59 21.12 9.41
CA SER A 661 34.34 22.28 10.29
C SER A 661 32.91 22.83 10.14
N LYS A 662 32.43 23.56 11.16
CA LYS A 662 31.11 24.22 11.12
C LYS A 662 31.13 25.36 10.10
N GLY A 663 30.19 25.33 9.15
CA GLY A 663 30.00 26.41 8.16
C GLY A 663 30.93 26.37 6.94
N GLU A 664 32.06 25.65 7.01
CA GLU A 664 32.97 25.52 5.86
C GLU A 664 32.50 24.49 4.83
N PRO A 665 32.78 24.71 3.53
CA PRO A 665 32.51 23.73 2.49
C PRO A 665 33.33 22.45 2.72
N LEU A 666 32.76 21.29 2.37
CA LEU A 666 33.38 19.97 2.58
C LEU A 666 34.76 19.82 1.91
N LEU A 667 34.94 20.44 0.75
CA LEU A 667 36.15 20.40 -0.08
C LEU A 667 36.59 21.84 -0.40
N PRO A 668 37.81 22.05 -0.90
CA PRO A 668 38.26 23.36 -1.36
C PRO A 668 37.22 24.02 -2.30
N PRO A 669 36.98 25.34 -2.19
CA PRO A 669 35.82 26.00 -2.79
C PRO A 669 35.70 25.79 -4.31
N LYS A 670 36.83 25.76 -5.04
CA LYS A 670 36.85 25.48 -6.49
C LYS A 670 36.28 24.08 -6.82
N ILE A 671 36.67 23.07 -6.05
CA ILE A 671 36.22 21.68 -6.24
C ILE A 671 34.77 21.54 -5.78
N SER A 672 34.42 22.14 -4.64
CA SER A 672 33.06 22.15 -4.10
C SER A 672 32.05 22.73 -5.10
N ASN A 673 32.36 23.88 -5.71
CA ASN A 673 31.47 24.51 -6.69
C ASN A 673 31.34 23.67 -7.96
N LEU A 674 32.43 23.10 -8.47
CA LEU A 674 32.39 22.20 -9.64
C LEU A 674 31.53 20.97 -9.38
N LEU A 675 31.75 20.29 -8.25
CA LEU A 675 30.99 19.09 -7.88
C LEU A 675 29.51 19.41 -7.62
N LEU A 676 29.21 20.56 -7.02
CA LEU A 676 27.83 20.99 -6.81
C LEU A 676 27.12 21.25 -8.14
N SER A 677 27.74 21.99 -9.06
CA SER A 677 27.20 22.23 -10.40
C SER A 677 26.98 20.92 -11.18
N LEU A 678 27.96 20.00 -11.14
CA LEU A 678 27.83 18.69 -11.78
C LEU A 678 26.70 17.85 -11.15
N SER A 679 26.52 17.93 -9.84
CA SER A 679 25.45 17.21 -9.12
C SER A 679 24.07 17.75 -9.49
N ILE A 680 23.91 19.07 -9.58
CA ILE A 680 22.64 19.70 -10.02
C ILE A 680 22.35 19.32 -11.48
N PHE A 681 23.35 19.40 -12.37
CA PHE A 681 23.21 19.00 -13.75
C PHE A 681 22.81 17.51 -13.89
N SER A 682 23.41 16.63 -13.10
CA SER A 682 23.03 15.22 -13.05
C SER A 682 21.58 15.02 -12.59
N PHE A 683 21.13 15.78 -11.58
CA PHE A 683 19.77 15.65 -11.06
C PHE A 683 18.72 16.05 -12.11
N VAL A 684 18.99 17.12 -12.85
CA VAL A 684 18.13 17.62 -13.94
C VAL A 684 18.12 16.65 -15.12
N THR A 685 19.29 16.19 -15.57
CA THR A 685 19.37 15.24 -16.70
C THR A 685 18.69 13.91 -16.40
N TYR A 686 18.80 13.39 -15.17
CA TYR A 686 18.04 12.21 -14.74
C TYR A 686 16.53 12.44 -14.81
N SER A 687 16.05 13.60 -14.34
CA SER A 687 14.63 13.93 -14.34
C SER A 687 14.05 14.05 -15.76
N ILE A 688 14.83 14.63 -16.68
CA ILE A 688 14.50 14.69 -18.12
C ILE A 688 14.43 13.29 -18.70
N TRP A 689 15.46 12.46 -18.49
CA TRP A 689 15.49 11.08 -18.96
C TRP A 689 14.30 10.26 -18.45
N ALA A 690 13.99 10.34 -17.15
CA ALA A 690 12.85 9.67 -16.54
C ALA A 690 11.50 10.13 -17.13
N SER A 691 11.43 11.38 -17.62
CA SER A 691 10.25 11.95 -18.28
C SER A 691 10.12 11.55 -19.75
N SER A 692 11.25 11.30 -20.43
CA SER A 692 11.29 10.81 -21.82
C SER A 692 11.10 9.29 -21.96
N CYS A 693 10.96 8.59 -20.84
CA CYS A 693 10.94 7.14 -20.75
C CYS A 693 9.58 6.56 -21.17
N LYS A 694 9.53 5.73 -22.22
CA LYS A 694 8.26 5.26 -22.84
C LYS A 694 7.62 4.09 -22.11
N THR A 695 8.41 3.11 -21.66
CA THR A 695 7.90 1.87 -21.05
C THR A 695 8.64 1.53 -19.76
N LYS A 696 7.94 0.94 -18.78
CA LYS A 696 8.56 0.54 -17.50
C LYS A 696 9.71 -0.46 -17.69
N THR A 697 9.59 -1.35 -18.66
CA THR A 697 10.59 -2.39 -18.97
C THR A 697 11.92 -1.79 -19.37
N GLU A 698 11.93 -0.88 -20.35
CA GLU A 698 13.13 -0.21 -20.85
C GLU A 698 13.82 0.60 -19.74
N CYS A 699 13.05 1.36 -18.95
CA CYS A 699 13.60 2.17 -17.87
C CYS A 699 14.17 1.32 -16.73
N ASN A 700 13.53 0.18 -16.43
CA ASN A 700 14.00 -0.77 -15.42
C ASN A 700 15.33 -1.43 -15.79
N GLU A 701 15.64 -1.59 -17.09
CA GLU A 701 16.92 -2.15 -17.53
C GLU A 701 18.09 -1.19 -17.30
N MET A 702 17.86 0.11 -17.48
CA MET A 702 18.88 1.15 -17.30
C MET A 702 19.05 1.60 -15.84
N HIS A 703 18.00 1.51 -15.03
CA HIS A 703 17.98 1.94 -13.63
C HIS A 703 19.16 1.43 -12.76
N PRO A 704 19.54 0.14 -12.79
CA PRO A 704 20.65 -0.38 -11.98
C PRO A 704 21.98 0.37 -12.20
N TYR A 705 22.19 0.91 -13.39
CA TYR A 705 23.44 1.58 -13.78
C TYR A 705 23.41 3.08 -13.49
N ILE A 706 22.26 3.71 -13.65
CA ILE A 706 22.12 5.17 -13.55
C ILE A 706 21.81 5.61 -12.10
N SER A 707 21.12 4.78 -11.32
CA SER A 707 20.63 5.13 -9.98
C SER A 707 21.72 5.62 -9.01
N VAL A 708 22.94 5.08 -9.09
CA VAL A 708 24.08 5.51 -8.25
C VAL A 708 24.46 6.96 -8.48
N VAL A 709 24.38 7.44 -9.73
CA VAL A 709 24.75 8.82 -10.08
C VAL A 709 23.83 9.79 -9.34
N GLN A 710 22.54 9.48 -9.31
CA GLN A 710 21.53 10.28 -8.61
C GLN A 710 21.69 10.25 -7.09
N ILE A 711 22.04 9.09 -6.52
CA ILE A 711 22.30 8.95 -5.08
C ILE A 711 23.53 9.78 -4.68
N LEU A 712 24.62 9.71 -5.46
CA LEU A 712 25.84 10.48 -5.20
C LEU A 712 25.59 11.98 -5.36
N ALA A 713 24.86 12.40 -6.40
CA ALA A 713 24.47 13.79 -6.60
C ALA A 713 23.69 14.34 -5.39
N PHE A 714 22.72 13.57 -4.86
CA PHE A 714 21.98 13.96 -3.66
C PHE A 714 22.90 14.11 -2.44
N ILE A 715 23.82 13.16 -2.20
CA ILE A 715 24.76 13.23 -1.08
C ILE A 715 25.63 14.49 -1.18
N LEU A 716 26.13 14.82 -2.37
CA LEU A 716 26.97 16.00 -2.61
C LEU A 716 26.18 17.30 -2.41
N ILE A 717 24.98 17.43 -2.98
CA ILE A 717 24.12 18.61 -2.81
C ILE A 717 23.81 18.84 -1.33
N ARG A 718 23.53 17.77 -0.56
CA ARG A 718 23.17 17.86 0.86
C ARG A 718 24.35 18.17 1.79
N ASN A 719 25.58 17.78 1.43
CA ASN A 719 26.75 17.79 2.33
C ASN A 719 27.90 18.73 1.93
N ILE A 720 27.98 19.18 0.66
CA ILE A 720 29.01 20.15 0.23
C ILE A 720 28.83 21.50 0.96
N PRO A 721 27.64 22.13 0.97
CA PRO A 721 27.44 23.39 1.69
C PRO A 721 27.49 23.16 3.21
N GLY A 722 28.39 23.86 3.90
CA GLY A 722 28.57 23.72 5.35
C GLY A 722 27.32 24.06 6.18
N TYR A 723 26.51 25.02 5.72
CA TYR A 723 25.21 25.35 6.32
C TYR A 723 24.24 24.16 6.24
N ALA A 724 24.06 23.58 5.06
CA ALA A 724 23.18 22.43 4.88
C ALA A 724 23.63 21.28 5.79
N ARG A 725 24.93 20.98 5.84
CA ARG A 725 25.47 19.92 6.69
C ARG A 725 25.21 20.13 8.19
N SER A 726 25.04 21.37 8.61
CA SER A 726 24.85 21.75 10.02
C SER A 726 23.39 21.81 10.45
N VAL A 727 22.43 21.60 9.54
CA VAL A 727 20.99 21.64 9.81
C VAL A 727 20.35 20.31 9.41
N TYR A 728 19.36 19.84 10.17
CA TYR A 728 18.56 18.66 9.82
C TYR A 728 17.09 18.86 10.21
N SER A 729 16.17 18.13 9.57
CA SER A 729 14.74 18.18 9.93
C SER A 729 14.44 17.15 11.03
N SER A 730 14.04 17.63 12.21
CA SER A 730 13.66 16.77 13.34
C SER A 730 12.38 15.97 13.03
N PHE A 731 11.47 16.55 12.26
CA PHE A 731 10.26 15.91 11.76
C PHE A 731 10.60 14.68 10.91
N PHE A 732 11.40 14.86 9.85
CA PHE A 732 11.79 13.73 9.01
C PHE A 732 12.65 12.73 9.78
N ALA A 733 13.59 13.18 10.61
CA ALA A 733 14.41 12.26 11.41
C ALA A 733 13.57 11.38 12.36
N TRP A 734 12.45 11.89 12.89
CA TRP A 734 11.52 11.10 13.69
C TRP A 734 10.87 9.98 12.88
N PHE A 735 10.35 10.28 11.68
CA PHE A 735 9.80 9.28 10.76
C PHE A 735 10.87 8.27 10.30
N GLY A 736 12.12 8.71 10.13
CA GLY A 736 13.24 7.84 9.77
C GLY A 736 13.58 6.77 10.81
N LYS A 737 13.31 7.03 12.10
CA LYS A 737 13.54 6.06 13.18
C LYS A 737 12.53 4.91 13.18
N ILE A 738 11.35 5.11 12.61
CA ILE A 738 10.24 4.14 12.52
C ILE A 738 9.90 3.78 11.07
N SER A 739 10.85 3.99 10.14
CA SER A 739 10.59 3.91 8.70
C SER A 739 10.19 2.52 8.24
N LEU A 740 10.77 1.47 8.84
CA LEU A 740 10.49 0.09 8.50
C LEU A 740 9.06 -0.31 8.91
N GLU A 741 8.67 0.05 10.13
CA GLU A 741 7.33 -0.22 10.66
C GLU A 741 6.27 0.53 9.86
N LEU A 742 6.52 1.78 9.48
CA LEU A 742 5.66 2.54 8.58
C LEU A 742 5.52 1.85 7.22
N PHE A 743 6.64 1.38 6.64
CA PHE A 743 6.60 0.68 5.35
C PHE A 743 5.75 -0.59 5.42
N ILE A 744 5.83 -1.36 6.50
CA ILE A 744 5.10 -2.63 6.62
C ILE A 744 3.64 -2.39 7.01
N CYS A 745 3.36 -1.49 7.95
CA CYS A 745 2.00 -1.24 8.43
C CYS A 745 1.08 -0.64 7.33
N GLN A 746 1.64 0.03 6.32
CA GLN A 746 0.84 0.62 5.23
C GLN A 746 -0.02 -0.44 4.51
N TYR A 747 0.48 -1.68 4.42
CA TYR A 747 -0.17 -2.78 3.72
C TYR A 747 -1.54 -3.13 4.30
N HIS A 748 -1.78 -2.85 5.59
CA HIS A 748 -2.98 -3.29 6.31
C HIS A 748 -3.78 -2.15 6.96
N ILE A 749 -3.28 -0.91 6.93
CA ILE A 749 -4.02 0.26 7.48
C ILE A 749 -4.44 1.24 6.40
N TRP A 750 -3.61 1.47 5.38
CA TRP A 750 -3.94 2.35 4.26
C TRP A 750 -4.33 1.58 3.02
N LEU A 751 -3.62 0.49 2.75
CA LEU A 751 -3.85 -0.34 1.59
C LEU A 751 -4.80 -1.48 1.94
N ALA A 752 -5.53 -1.95 0.93
CA ALA A 752 -6.43 -3.09 1.02
C ALA A 752 -6.26 -4.00 -0.21
N ALA A 753 -6.84 -5.20 -0.15
CA ALA A 753 -6.83 -6.18 -1.25
C ALA A 753 -5.41 -6.40 -1.78
N ASP A 754 -4.50 -6.74 -0.87
CA ASP A 754 -3.08 -6.99 -1.16
C ASP A 754 -2.42 -5.88 -2.00
N THR A 755 -2.57 -4.63 -1.56
CA THR A 755 -2.04 -3.40 -2.17
C THR A 755 -2.73 -2.89 -3.42
N LYS A 756 -3.82 -3.51 -3.88
CA LYS A 756 -4.56 -3.09 -5.07
C LYS A 756 -5.55 -1.97 -4.79
N GLY A 757 -6.06 -1.89 -3.56
CA GLY A 757 -7.01 -0.87 -3.13
C GLY A 757 -6.53 0.01 -1.98
N VAL A 758 -7.42 0.90 -1.56
CA VAL A 758 -7.30 1.75 -0.37
C VAL A 758 -8.38 1.35 0.64
N LEU A 759 -8.03 1.33 1.91
CA LEU A 759 -8.96 1.08 3.00
C LEU A 759 -9.76 2.34 3.34
N VAL A 760 -11.07 2.19 3.47
CA VAL A 760 -12.00 3.28 3.80
C VAL A 760 -12.56 3.06 5.20
N LEU A 761 -11.97 3.76 6.16
CA LEU A 761 -12.42 3.82 7.56
C LEU A 761 -13.57 4.81 7.73
N VAL A 762 -13.56 5.92 6.99
CA VAL A 762 -14.62 6.95 7.04
C VAL A 762 -15.27 7.07 5.66
N PRO A 763 -16.47 6.49 5.45
CA PRO A 763 -17.14 6.53 4.15
C PRO A 763 -17.59 7.96 3.80
N GLY A 764 -17.65 8.27 2.50
CA GLY A 764 -18.19 9.53 1.97
C GLY A 764 -17.22 10.74 1.99
N ASN A 765 -16.15 10.73 2.79
CA ASN A 765 -15.18 11.84 2.84
C ASN A 765 -13.72 11.35 2.74
N PRO A 766 -13.11 11.37 1.55
CA PRO A 766 -11.74 10.89 1.33
C PRO A 766 -10.68 11.64 2.15
N SER A 767 -10.80 12.96 2.29
CA SER A 767 -9.84 13.78 3.04
C SER A 767 -9.84 13.43 4.53
N LEU A 768 -11.03 13.30 5.12
CA LEU A 768 -11.18 12.90 6.52
C LEU A 768 -10.69 11.47 6.74
N ASN A 769 -10.97 10.55 5.81
CA ASN A 769 -10.47 9.19 5.84
C ASN A 769 -8.93 9.16 5.89
N ILE A 770 -8.25 9.94 5.03
CA ILE A 770 -6.78 10.01 5.03
C ILE A 770 -6.27 10.59 6.35
N ILE A 771 -6.86 11.66 6.89
CA ILE A 771 -6.41 12.27 8.15
C ILE A 771 -6.54 11.28 9.32
N VAL A 772 -7.71 10.66 9.48
CA VAL A 772 -7.99 9.71 10.57
C VAL A 772 -7.13 8.47 10.44
N SER A 773 -7.07 7.87 9.25
CA SER A 773 -6.25 6.68 9.01
C SER A 773 -4.76 6.95 9.20
N THR A 774 -4.25 8.12 8.77
CA THR A 774 -2.85 8.53 8.99
C THR A 774 -2.53 8.66 10.48
N PHE A 775 -3.41 9.27 11.26
CA PHE A 775 -3.22 9.41 12.70
C PHE A 775 -3.12 8.04 13.41
N ILE A 776 -4.05 7.12 13.09
CA ILE A 776 -4.03 5.75 13.61
C ILE A 776 -2.77 5.02 13.15
N PHE A 777 -2.45 5.11 11.86
CA PHE A 777 -1.31 4.45 11.23
C PHE A 777 0.01 4.83 11.90
N VAL A 778 0.27 6.12 12.11
CA VAL A 778 1.50 6.60 12.75
C VAL A 778 1.58 6.15 14.22
N CYS A 779 0.46 6.18 14.96
CA CYS A 779 0.42 5.70 16.34
C CYS A 779 0.73 4.21 16.46
N VAL A 780 0.16 3.40 15.56
CA VAL A 780 0.38 1.95 15.51
C VAL A 780 1.81 1.62 15.11
N ALA A 781 2.34 2.22 14.04
CA ALA A 781 3.73 1.99 13.61
C ALA A 781 4.73 2.33 14.72
N HIS A 782 4.51 3.44 15.43
CA HIS A 782 5.32 3.81 16.57
C HIS A 782 5.22 2.78 17.73
N GLU A 783 4.03 2.29 18.07
CA GLU A 783 3.90 1.23 19.10
C GLU A 783 4.58 -0.08 18.69
N VAL A 784 4.45 -0.50 17.44
CA VAL A 784 5.12 -1.70 16.91
C VAL A 784 6.64 -1.59 17.01
N SER A 785 7.21 -0.41 16.74
CA SER A 785 8.66 -0.19 16.88
C SER A 785 9.15 -0.36 18.32
N LEU A 786 8.34 0.05 19.32
CA LEU A 786 8.66 -0.13 20.73
C LEU A 786 8.58 -1.60 21.13
N ILE A 787 7.49 -2.28 20.75
CA ILE A 787 7.29 -3.71 21.01
C ILE A 787 8.46 -4.53 20.42
N THR A 788 8.85 -4.25 19.18
CA THR A 788 9.95 -4.94 18.50
C THR A 788 11.27 -4.75 19.25
N ASN A 789 11.54 -3.54 19.74
CA ASN A 789 12.75 -3.23 20.50
C ASN A 789 12.77 -3.90 21.89
N ASP A 790 11.64 -3.97 22.57
CA ASP A 790 11.51 -4.63 23.88
C ASP A 790 11.67 -6.15 23.74
N LEU A 791 10.99 -6.75 22.76
CA LEU A 791 11.09 -8.20 22.50
C LEU A 791 12.49 -8.60 22.02
N ALA A 792 13.16 -7.76 21.22
CA ALA A 792 14.53 -8.05 20.78
C ALA A 792 15.50 -8.21 21.97
N GLN A 793 15.32 -7.45 23.05
CA GLN A 793 16.17 -7.54 24.24
C GLN A 793 15.91 -8.81 25.07
N VAL A 794 14.69 -9.37 25.00
CA VAL A 794 14.28 -10.56 25.75
C VAL A 794 14.61 -11.84 24.97
N VAL A 795 14.30 -11.85 23.68
CA VAL A 795 14.47 -13.02 22.80
C VAL A 795 15.95 -13.31 22.56
N ILE A 796 16.78 -12.28 22.40
CA ILE A 796 18.19 -12.39 22.04
C ILE A 796 19.04 -12.13 23.29
N PRO A 797 19.49 -13.19 23.99
CA PRO A 797 20.35 -13.03 25.14
C PRO A 797 21.72 -12.51 24.72
N LYS A 798 22.38 -11.76 25.62
CA LYS A 798 23.74 -11.28 25.39
C LYS A 798 24.79 -12.39 25.41
N ASP A 799 24.48 -13.48 26.12
CA ASP A 799 25.31 -14.68 26.17
C ASP A 799 25.19 -15.49 24.87
N GLY A 800 26.32 -15.69 24.19
CA GLY A 800 26.41 -16.38 22.91
C GLY A 800 26.01 -17.86 22.99
N MET A 801 26.28 -18.55 24.10
CA MET A 801 25.92 -19.96 24.24
C MET A 801 24.41 -20.13 24.45
N ALA A 802 23.81 -19.29 25.30
CA ALA A 802 22.37 -19.22 25.46
C ALA A 802 21.66 -18.85 24.15
N LEU A 803 22.23 -17.92 23.37
CA LEU A 803 21.72 -17.53 22.06
C LEU A 803 21.76 -18.72 21.09
N LEU A 804 22.88 -19.42 21.00
CA LEU A 804 23.04 -20.57 20.10
C LEU A 804 22.06 -21.69 20.44
N ARG A 805 21.85 -22.00 21.72
CA ARG A 805 20.84 -22.98 22.15
C ARG A 805 19.41 -22.57 21.74
N ARG A 806 19.05 -21.30 21.93
CA ARG A 806 17.74 -20.77 21.51
C ARG A 806 17.55 -20.81 20.00
N LEU A 807 18.57 -20.43 19.24
CA LEU A 807 18.56 -20.51 17.78
C LEU A 807 18.48 -21.96 17.28
N GLY A 808 19.21 -22.87 17.90
CA GLY A 808 19.14 -24.31 17.59
C GLY A 808 17.75 -24.88 17.84
N PHE A 809 17.13 -24.52 18.97
CA PHE A 809 15.75 -24.92 19.28
C PHE A 809 14.74 -24.33 18.28
N LEU A 810 14.83 -23.04 17.98
CA LEU A 810 13.95 -22.38 17.01
C LEU A 810 14.13 -22.96 15.60
N GLY A 811 15.38 -23.24 15.21
CA GLY A 811 15.73 -23.89 13.94
C GLY A 811 15.12 -25.28 13.84
N LEU A 812 15.27 -26.10 14.87
CA LEU A 812 14.67 -27.45 14.93
C LEU A 812 13.12 -27.38 14.86
N LEU A 813 12.52 -26.43 15.58
CA LEU A 813 11.06 -26.24 15.59
C LEU A 813 10.54 -25.77 14.22
N SER A 814 11.26 -24.86 13.55
CA SER A 814 10.92 -24.41 12.20
C SER A 814 11.10 -25.51 11.16
N LEU A 815 12.16 -26.31 11.25
CA LEU A 815 12.43 -27.43 10.35
C LEU A 815 11.39 -28.54 10.52
N THR A 816 11.04 -28.89 11.76
CA THR A 816 9.98 -29.87 12.05
C THR A 816 8.63 -29.38 11.54
N ALA A 817 8.28 -28.10 11.74
CA ALA A 817 7.08 -27.52 11.16
C ALA A 817 7.07 -27.58 9.62
N LEU A 818 8.18 -27.22 8.97
CA LEU A 818 8.34 -27.28 7.51
C LEU A 818 8.21 -28.72 6.97
N LEU A 819 8.81 -29.69 7.66
CA LEU A 819 8.71 -31.11 7.31
C LEU A 819 7.28 -31.65 7.45
N LEU A 820 6.58 -31.27 8.53
CA LEU A 820 5.17 -31.63 8.74
C LEU A 820 4.26 -31.03 7.65
N THR A 821 4.51 -29.78 7.24
CA THR A 821 3.75 -29.16 6.14
C THR A 821 4.03 -29.80 4.78
N ARG A 822 5.23 -30.34 4.56
CA ARG A 822 5.58 -31.08 3.33
C ARG A 822 4.85 -32.42 3.26
N GLY A 823 4.65 -33.09 4.39
CA GLY A 823 3.89 -34.35 4.47
C GLY A 823 2.43 -34.20 4.01
N ASN A 824 1.83 -33.02 4.20
CA ASN A 824 0.45 -32.73 3.80
C ASN A 824 0.28 -32.26 2.34
N GLN A 825 1.35 -32.01 1.59
CA GLN A 825 1.28 -31.62 0.17
C GLN A 825 1.47 -32.80 -0.81
N LEU A 826 1.76 -33.99 -0.31
CA LEU A 826 1.72 -35.22 -1.11
C LEU A 826 0.29 -35.80 -1.02
N THR A 827 -0.49 -35.59 -2.09
CA THR A 827 -1.92 -35.95 -2.37
C THR A 827 -2.95 -34.84 -2.06
N PRO A 828 -3.91 -34.52 -2.97
CA PRO A 828 -4.55 -35.38 -3.98
C PRO A 828 -4.48 -34.92 -5.46
N GLY A 829 -4.42 -35.90 -6.38
CA GLY A 829 -4.86 -35.83 -7.79
C GLY A 829 -3.73 -35.80 -8.85
N ALA A 830 -3.05 -36.89 -9.23
CA ALA A 830 -3.49 -37.90 -10.21
C ALA A 830 -4.98 -37.94 -10.59
#